data_AF-A0A354GU06-F1
#
_entry.id   AF-A0A354GU06-F1
#
_cell.length_a   1.000
_cell.length_b   1.000
_cell.length_c   1.000
_cell.angle_alpha   90.00
_cell.angle_beta   90.00
_cell.angle_gamma   90.00
#
_symmetry.space_group_name_H-M   'P 1'
#
loop_
_entity.id
_entity.type
_entity.pdbx_description
1 polymer ?
#
loop_
_entity_poly.entity_id
_entity_poly.type
_entity_poly.pdbx_seq_one_letter_code
_entity_poly.pdbx_strand_id
1 'polypeptide(L)'
;MGGALLEEKPSERTFLRGVSDMRRIAILLGGLQILLTAAPAWALITELTPLTGVLKENQFICMALVERIDPDKPGMVLTVDEVLKGKPPFKKLAVNLTGDAYSQKKKETPLLLKRVAPKLSVLLFVRQNDKDFTAFAYSNGTWFQMAGVRADDDGDVLRLPFTHFEPFLRRTFKGTTAELKQIAVEGLSGKAEPPDPDKKAKAGLGPEVESPNPPNNKNKEESFRPNLARGPVFGVIPMLVVGPLALLAMLFPAVFGGLMLVLKRWTTALGVLSVNSLLLFLQNWFGAYLITSWWGTPAALWLAMSLVTVWGTLWAWRKHAARLATPGAYATRFANTNAPGLPVASTQFTWSRPMARTVDFFPPPALLRFEPPHKGELFTLGALSLFCLATAFFLPRSFEEFGPMEKTVVMFNVGVWAATLHACYLRWVVARRPAPRPGLPGEGVLLGAMLVLCVALAFTMTPEGRGADQPKEVKIASEHGARSVQVRELFKPAPSSWIASSPLVDGDRIYVGAVHGEQYQSGAIYCLDRTTGAVRWTFNDGGKMKNVFSSPCVVNGRLYTGEGFHQHRDCKFYCLNADTGAKLWEVRTGSHTESSPCVVDGKVFFGAGDDGLYCVNAADGSPVWHEAKGLHVDADPLVVGGRVFCGSGVGDAYQETCVFCLDAADGKEIWRKPTDLPIWGEAALAGGRLYVGLGNGNFMDSDEKPAGAVQCYDAANGERIWRYDVADGVHVRLAVDRDRVYFGSRDHYCYCLKRSDGKPLWKKDLGSPVVASPELLRLDGSPGCGCSVGLYVVASEGQVYCLDPATGEAEWTLDLGKGQKDPTLFSSPAVAVSREADGEHRRVYFGSGFNFFRRGALYCVEDVMERPITAK
;
A
#
# COMPACT_ATOMS: atom_id res chain seq x y z
N MET A 1 74.97 31.84 -4.07
CA MET A 1 74.71 33.09 -3.31
C MET A 1 73.40 32.91 -2.59
N GLY A 2 73.43 33.00 -1.26
CA GLY A 2 72.30 32.72 -0.39
C GLY A 2 71.36 33.91 -0.18
N GLY A 3 70.37 33.69 0.70
CA GLY A 3 69.52 34.74 1.24
C GLY A 3 68.14 34.21 1.63
N ALA A 4 67.99 33.84 2.90
CA ALA A 4 66.78 33.39 3.58
C ALA A 4 65.68 34.47 3.66
N LEU A 5 64.44 34.08 4.00
CA LEU A 5 63.56 34.80 4.94
C LEU A 5 62.29 33.97 5.32
N LEU A 6 62.36 33.38 6.53
CA LEU A 6 61.35 33.24 7.58
C LEU A 6 59.93 32.68 7.27
N GLU A 7 59.71 31.44 7.73
CA GLU A 7 58.39 30.85 8.04
C GLU A 7 57.85 31.38 9.39
N GLU A 8 56.64 31.96 9.40
CA GLU A 8 55.82 32.09 10.61
C GLU A 8 55.00 30.80 10.83
N LYS A 9 55.22 30.12 11.97
CA LYS A 9 54.36 29.02 12.43
C LYS A 9 53.02 29.58 12.97
N PRO A 10 51.85 29.03 12.59
CA PRO A 10 50.59 29.39 13.21
C PRO A 10 50.50 28.79 14.63
N SER A 11 50.06 29.62 15.59
CA SER A 11 49.91 29.25 17.00
C SER A 11 48.93 28.07 17.24
N GLU A 12 49.27 27.22 18.21
CA GLU A 12 48.53 26.01 18.66
C GLU A 12 47.04 26.24 18.98
N ARG A 13 46.62 27.49 19.25
CA ARG A 13 45.20 27.83 19.52
C ARG A 13 44.29 27.70 18.30
N THR A 14 44.84 27.74 17.08
CA THR A 14 44.07 27.62 15.83
C THR A 14 43.78 26.16 15.47
N PHE A 15 44.68 25.25 15.88
CA PHE A 15 44.57 23.81 15.60
C PHE A 15 43.53 23.12 16.51
N LEU A 16 43.47 23.51 17.80
CA LEU A 16 42.55 22.90 18.77
C LEU A 16 41.06 23.25 18.54
N ARG A 17 40.75 24.40 17.89
CA ARG A 17 39.36 24.74 17.50
C ARG A 17 38.86 23.91 16.32
N GLY A 18 39.69 23.72 15.29
CA GLY A 18 39.32 22.96 14.09
C GLY A 18 39.07 21.47 14.33
N VAL A 19 39.78 20.87 15.30
CA VAL A 19 39.61 19.45 15.67
C VAL A 19 38.30 19.21 16.45
N SER A 20 37.80 20.20 17.19
CA SER A 20 36.52 20.07 17.92
C SER A 20 35.29 20.17 17.01
N ASP A 21 35.39 20.96 15.93
CA ASP A 21 34.31 21.12 14.95
C ASP A 21 34.23 19.92 13.99
N MET A 22 35.38 19.33 13.60
CA MET A 22 35.38 18.10 12.79
C MET A 22 34.81 16.89 13.53
N ARG A 23 35.05 16.74 14.85
CA ARG A 23 34.44 15.66 15.65
C ARG A 23 32.91 15.79 15.72
N ARG A 24 32.37 17.00 15.80
CA ARG A 24 30.92 17.25 15.83
C ARG A 24 30.26 16.96 14.48
N ILE A 25 30.94 17.30 13.38
CA ILE A 25 30.47 17.02 12.01
C ILE A 25 30.52 15.52 11.71
N ALA A 26 31.57 14.81 12.16
CA ALA A 26 31.67 13.35 11.99
C ALA A 26 30.59 12.59 12.79
N ILE A 27 30.23 13.06 14.00
CA ILE A 27 29.12 12.48 14.79
C ILE A 27 27.76 12.71 14.11
N LEU A 28 27.55 13.89 13.50
CA LEU A 28 26.33 14.21 12.75
C LEU A 28 26.20 13.40 11.45
N LEU A 29 27.29 13.22 10.71
CA LEU A 29 27.31 12.39 9.49
C LEU A 29 27.20 10.89 9.82
N GLY A 30 27.80 10.44 10.92
CA GLY A 30 27.64 9.07 11.43
C GLY A 30 26.20 8.78 11.88
N GLY A 31 25.55 9.73 12.55
CA GLY A 31 24.13 9.62 12.93
C GLY A 31 23.20 9.57 11.72
N LEU A 32 23.51 10.32 10.65
CA LEU A 32 22.75 10.33 9.41
C LEU A 32 22.93 9.03 8.61
N GLN A 33 24.12 8.42 8.63
CA GLN A 33 24.38 7.14 7.99
C GLN A 33 23.63 5.98 8.68
N ILE A 34 23.55 5.99 10.01
CA ILE A 34 22.78 5.00 10.80
C ILE A 34 21.27 5.14 10.55
N LEU A 35 20.78 6.37 10.30
CA LEU A 35 19.38 6.64 9.96
C LEU A 35 19.02 6.24 8.52
N LEU A 36 19.98 6.26 7.59
CA LEU A 36 19.78 5.85 6.19
C LEU A 36 19.94 4.33 5.96
N THR A 37 20.52 3.60 6.90
CA THR A 37 20.63 2.12 6.86
C THR A 37 19.65 1.40 7.77
N ALA A 38 18.82 2.10 8.53
CA ALA A 38 17.72 1.52 9.29
C ALA A 38 16.55 1.14 8.35
N ALA A 39 16.73 0.08 7.56
CA ALA A 39 15.59 -0.68 7.06
C ALA A 39 14.77 -1.18 8.27
N PRO A 40 13.44 -1.28 8.19
CA PRO A 40 12.69 -2.03 9.18
C PRO A 40 13.19 -3.48 9.12
N ALA A 41 13.99 -3.89 10.09
CA ALA A 41 14.33 -5.29 10.28
C ALA A 41 13.02 -6.01 10.63
N TRP A 42 12.49 -6.80 9.69
CA TRP A 42 11.43 -7.75 9.97
C TRP A 42 12.04 -8.82 10.88
N ALA A 43 11.69 -8.78 12.17
CA ALA A 43 12.08 -9.82 13.11
C ALA A 43 11.12 -11.01 12.98
N LEU A 44 11.33 -11.83 11.95
CA LEU A 44 10.94 -13.23 11.95
C LEU A 44 12.18 -14.00 11.55
N ILE A 45 12.68 -14.88 12.41
CA ILE A 45 13.92 -15.61 12.09
C ILE A 45 13.60 -16.69 11.06
N THR A 46 13.75 -16.38 9.77
CA THR A 46 13.57 -17.35 8.69
C THR A 46 14.84 -18.17 8.40
N GLU A 47 15.99 -17.69 8.88
CA GLU A 47 17.27 -18.40 8.77
C GLU A 47 17.37 -19.55 9.77
N LEU A 48 18.06 -20.62 9.37
CA LEU A 48 18.23 -21.82 10.17
C LEU A 48 19.24 -21.56 11.31
N THR A 49 18.78 -21.13 12.49
CA THR A 49 19.67 -20.74 13.61
C THR A 49 20.18 -21.95 14.40
N PRO A 50 21.50 -22.20 14.48
CA PRO A 50 22.07 -23.26 15.30
C PRO A 50 21.95 -22.97 16.79
N LEU A 51 21.68 -24.00 17.60
CA LEU A 51 21.56 -23.86 19.05
C LEU A 51 22.89 -23.42 19.70
N THR A 52 24.02 -23.75 19.09
CA THR A 52 25.36 -23.23 19.45
C THR A 52 25.44 -21.70 19.41
N GLY A 53 24.86 -21.08 18.38
CA GLY A 53 24.77 -19.62 18.26
C GLY A 53 23.88 -19.02 19.35
N VAL A 54 22.70 -19.61 19.56
CA VAL A 54 21.74 -19.18 20.60
C VAL A 54 22.37 -19.24 22.00
N LEU A 55 23.09 -20.32 22.33
CA LEU A 55 23.76 -20.45 23.62
C LEU A 55 24.90 -19.44 23.79
N LYS A 56 25.61 -19.09 22.71
CA LYS A 56 26.75 -18.16 22.76
C LYS A 56 26.30 -16.71 22.90
N GLU A 57 25.32 -16.29 22.11
CA GLU A 57 24.89 -14.90 21.97
C GLU A 57 24.05 -14.37 23.15
N ASN A 58 23.37 -15.26 23.87
CA ASN A 58 22.56 -14.87 25.01
C ASN A 58 23.41 -14.73 26.27
N GLN A 59 23.26 -13.59 26.97
CA GLN A 59 24.04 -13.26 28.16
C GLN A 59 23.54 -13.99 29.40
N PHE A 60 22.22 -14.19 29.50
CA PHE A 60 21.57 -14.92 30.58
C PHE A 60 20.76 -16.07 30.03
N ILE A 61 20.90 -17.25 30.63
CA ILE A 61 20.07 -18.41 30.31
C ILE A 61 19.57 -18.95 31.64
N CYS A 62 18.26 -19.05 31.80
CA CYS A 62 17.66 -19.52 33.04
C CYS A 62 16.37 -20.31 32.77
N MET A 63 16.08 -21.23 33.68
CA MET A 63 14.75 -21.79 33.81
C MET A 63 13.87 -20.78 34.56
N ALA A 64 12.59 -20.77 34.23
CA ALA A 64 11.57 -20.04 34.97
C ALA A 64 10.27 -20.82 35.03
N LEU A 65 9.54 -20.66 36.13
CA LEU A 65 8.22 -21.24 36.33
C LEU A 65 7.13 -20.21 36.05
N VAL A 66 6.08 -20.62 35.36
CA VAL A 66 4.86 -19.83 35.22
C VAL A 66 4.17 -19.76 36.59
N GLU A 67 4.32 -18.64 37.31
CA GLU A 67 3.75 -18.45 38.64
C GLU A 67 2.23 -18.24 38.56
N ARG A 68 1.78 -17.42 37.62
CA ARG A 68 0.35 -17.13 37.37
C ARG A 68 0.11 -16.67 35.94
N ILE A 69 -1.11 -16.88 35.46
CA ILE A 69 -1.63 -16.37 34.19
C ILE A 69 -2.95 -15.66 34.51
N ASP A 70 -3.13 -14.46 33.98
CA ASP A 70 -4.38 -13.70 34.01
C ASP A 70 -4.95 -13.70 32.57
N PRO A 71 -5.99 -14.51 32.29
CA PRO A 71 -6.58 -14.58 30.96
C PRO A 71 -7.51 -13.39 30.67
N ASP A 72 -8.09 -12.75 31.69
CA ASP A 72 -9.00 -11.60 31.55
C ASP A 72 -8.22 -10.30 31.28
N LYS A 73 -6.99 -10.22 31.79
CA LYS A 73 -5.98 -9.22 31.43
C LYS A 73 -4.74 -9.96 30.93
N PRO A 74 -4.66 -10.30 29.63
CA PRO A 74 -3.73 -11.29 29.07
C PRO A 74 -2.30 -11.00 29.52
N GLY A 75 -1.87 -11.70 30.57
CA GLY A 75 -0.64 -11.41 31.28
C GLY A 75 -0.15 -12.64 32.01
N MET A 76 1.16 -12.79 32.14
CA MET A 76 1.80 -13.93 32.78
C MET A 76 2.96 -13.46 33.65
N VAL A 77 3.20 -14.14 34.77
CA VAL A 77 4.42 -13.90 35.58
C VAL A 77 5.28 -15.15 35.55
N LEU A 78 6.51 -15.01 35.09
CA LEU A 78 7.54 -16.04 35.18
C LEU A 78 8.46 -15.73 36.35
N THR A 79 8.76 -16.72 37.17
CA THR A 79 9.71 -16.59 38.28
C THR A 79 10.91 -17.48 38.01
N VAL A 80 12.11 -16.89 38.00
CA VAL A 80 13.36 -17.60 37.74
C VAL A 80 13.60 -18.59 38.87
N ASP A 81 13.71 -19.88 38.54
CA ASP A 81 13.94 -20.97 39.49
C ASP A 81 15.41 -21.43 39.48
N GLU A 82 16.03 -21.51 38.30
CA GLU A 82 17.41 -21.96 38.13
C GLU A 82 18.14 -21.15 37.06
N VAL A 83 19.38 -20.73 37.33
CA VAL A 83 20.21 -19.97 36.37
C VAL A 83 21.28 -20.88 35.79
N LEU A 84 21.30 -21.01 34.46
CA LEU A 84 22.23 -21.86 33.71
C LEU A 84 23.43 -21.08 33.16
N LYS A 85 23.25 -19.78 32.83
CA LYS A 85 24.31 -18.89 32.33
C LYS A 85 24.09 -17.46 32.81
N GLY A 86 25.17 -16.80 33.22
CA GLY A 86 25.16 -15.39 33.64
C GLY A 86 24.48 -15.16 35.00
N LYS A 87 24.26 -13.90 35.36
CA LYS A 87 23.49 -13.51 36.56
C LYS A 87 22.42 -12.49 36.16
N PRO A 88 21.17 -12.92 35.89
CA PRO A 88 20.13 -12.02 35.41
C PRO A 88 19.84 -10.92 36.43
N PRO A 89 19.66 -9.65 36.00
CA PRO A 89 19.40 -8.52 36.90
C PRO A 89 17.91 -8.42 37.29
N PHE A 90 17.22 -9.56 37.39
CA PHE A 90 15.81 -9.72 37.72
C PHE A 90 15.57 -11.12 38.31
N LYS A 91 14.54 -11.25 39.15
CA LYS A 91 14.05 -12.52 39.71
C LYS A 91 12.70 -12.94 39.11
N LYS A 92 11.88 -11.97 38.70
CA LYS A 92 10.59 -12.21 38.05
C LYS A 92 10.51 -11.49 36.71
N LEU A 93 9.82 -12.10 35.76
CA LEU A 93 9.46 -11.54 34.48
C LEU A 93 7.93 -11.39 34.41
N ALA A 94 7.42 -10.16 34.43
CA ALA A 94 6.01 -9.90 34.17
C ALA A 94 5.81 -9.67 32.68
N VAL A 95 5.12 -10.60 32.04
CA VAL A 95 4.90 -10.62 30.59
C VAL A 95 3.51 -10.08 30.29
N ASN A 96 3.44 -8.98 29.53
CA ASN A 96 2.18 -8.54 28.96
C ASN A 96 1.91 -9.35 27.68
N LEU A 97 0.85 -10.16 27.69
CA LEU A 97 0.50 -11.04 26.58
C LEU A 97 -0.43 -10.36 25.55
N THR A 98 -0.70 -9.05 25.62
CA THR A 98 -1.51 -8.36 24.60
C THR A 98 -0.93 -8.46 23.17
N GLY A 99 0.36 -8.82 23.04
CA GLY A 99 1.05 -8.92 21.76
C GLY A 99 1.41 -7.55 21.18
N ASP A 100 2.40 -7.52 20.29
CA ASP A 100 2.62 -6.37 19.42
C ASP A 100 1.58 -6.33 18.28
N ALA A 101 1.67 -5.32 17.40
CA ALA A 101 0.71 -5.19 16.28
C ALA A 101 0.69 -6.41 15.35
N TYR A 102 1.80 -7.16 15.26
CA TYR A 102 1.90 -8.38 14.46
C TYR A 102 1.16 -9.53 15.13
N SER A 103 1.45 -9.78 16.41
CA SER A 103 0.79 -10.84 17.19
C SER A 103 -0.72 -10.60 17.37
N GLN A 104 -1.14 -9.34 17.52
CA GLN A 104 -2.55 -8.96 17.53
C GLN A 104 -3.23 -9.26 16.18
N LYS A 105 -2.57 -8.93 15.06
CA LYS A 105 -3.07 -9.25 13.71
C LYS A 105 -3.19 -10.77 13.48
N LYS A 106 -2.26 -11.56 14.04
CA LYS A 106 -2.21 -13.02 13.89
C LYS A 106 -2.97 -13.78 14.98
N LYS A 107 -3.61 -13.09 15.93
CA LYS A 107 -4.32 -13.68 17.08
C LYS A 107 -3.45 -14.70 17.84
N GLU A 108 -2.17 -14.37 18.04
CA GLU A 108 -1.20 -15.30 18.66
C GLU A 108 -1.37 -15.43 20.18
N THR A 109 -1.88 -14.39 20.84
CA THR A 109 -2.14 -14.42 22.29
C THR A 109 -3.06 -15.57 22.72
N PRO A 110 -4.24 -15.79 22.11
CA PRO A 110 -5.04 -16.99 22.37
C PRO A 110 -4.30 -18.32 22.17
N LEU A 111 -3.42 -18.40 21.15
CA LEU A 111 -2.65 -19.61 20.86
C LEU A 111 -1.56 -19.87 21.92
N LEU A 112 -0.96 -18.79 22.46
CA LEU A 112 0.02 -18.87 23.54
C LEU A 112 -0.65 -19.30 24.84
N LEU A 113 -1.83 -18.76 25.16
CA LEU A 113 -2.60 -19.13 26.35
C LEU A 113 -3.00 -20.61 26.39
N LYS A 114 -3.16 -21.27 25.23
CA LYS A 114 -3.36 -22.73 25.15
C LYS A 114 -2.09 -23.55 25.39
N ARG A 115 -0.93 -22.90 25.45
CA ARG A 115 0.41 -23.54 25.50
C ARG A 115 1.20 -23.14 26.75
N VAL A 116 0.63 -22.29 27.61
CA VAL A 116 1.16 -21.96 28.93
C VAL A 116 0.14 -22.30 30.00
N ALA A 117 0.60 -22.81 31.13
CA ALA A 117 -0.23 -23.10 32.30
C ALA A 117 0.55 -22.78 33.59
N PRO A 118 -0.12 -22.47 34.71
CA PRO A 118 0.57 -22.33 35.99
C PRO A 118 1.42 -23.55 36.31
N LYS A 119 2.60 -23.32 36.90
CA LYS A 119 3.64 -24.32 37.22
C LYS A 119 4.36 -24.94 36.02
N LEU A 120 4.07 -24.52 34.78
CA LEU A 120 4.82 -24.95 33.61
C LEU A 120 6.23 -24.36 33.64
N SER A 121 7.24 -25.17 33.35
CA SER A 121 8.62 -24.72 33.19
C SER A 121 8.88 -24.16 31.78
N VAL A 122 9.57 -23.02 31.74
CA VAL A 122 9.95 -22.30 30.52
C VAL A 122 11.45 -22.05 30.57
N LEU A 123 12.16 -22.35 29.49
CA LEU A 123 13.57 -22.01 29.36
C LEU A 123 13.70 -20.63 28.69
N LEU A 124 14.44 -19.72 29.32
CA LEU A 124 14.63 -18.34 28.89
C LEU A 124 16.06 -18.12 28.39
N PHE A 125 16.18 -17.51 27.21
CA PHE A 125 17.42 -17.03 26.62
C PHE A 125 17.32 -15.51 26.52
N VAL A 126 18.10 -14.80 27.34
CA VAL A 126 17.96 -13.35 27.50
C VAL A 126 19.24 -12.65 27.09
N ARG A 127 19.06 -11.63 26.25
CA ARG A 127 20.07 -10.69 25.82
C ARG A 127 19.72 -9.30 26.36
N GLN A 128 20.70 -8.64 26.94
CA GLN A 128 20.58 -7.26 27.39
C GLN A 128 21.53 -6.36 26.59
N ASN A 129 21.00 -5.23 26.13
CA ASN A 129 21.76 -4.14 25.54
C ASN A 129 21.41 -2.84 26.27
N ASP A 130 22.25 -2.43 27.21
CA ASP A 130 21.98 -1.32 28.13
C ASP A 130 20.67 -1.50 28.93
N LYS A 131 19.63 -0.70 28.66
CA LYS A 131 18.30 -0.82 29.30
C LYS A 131 17.31 -1.70 28.52
N ASP A 132 17.68 -2.15 27.33
CA ASP A 132 16.84 -2.97 26.46
C ASP A 132 17.08 -4.45 26.72
N PHE A 133 15.99 -5.19 26.82
CA PHE A 133 15.99 -6.64 27.02
C PHE A 133 15.25 -7.31 25.88
N THR A 134 15.84 -8.37 25.34
CA THR A 134 15.19 -9.32 24.44
C THR A 134 15.32 -10.70 25.03
N ALA A 135 14.21 -11.43 25.11
CA ALA A 135 14.14 -12.76 25.67
C ALA A 135 13.41 -13.69 24.70
N PHE A 136 14.06 -14.80 24.33
CA PHE A 136 13.39 -15.94 23.73
C PHE A 136 13.00 -16.92 24.83
N ALA A 137 11.77 -17.38 24.79
CA ALA A 137 11.24 -18.37 25.70
C ALA A 137 10.90 -19.64 24.94
N TYR A 138 11.21 -20.77 25.56
CA TYR A 138 10.92 -22.08 25.03
C TYR A 138 10.10 -22.90 26.02
N SER A 139 9.00 -23.48 25.54
CA SER A 139 8.26 -24.51 26.28
C SER A 139 7.72 -25.58 25.34
N ASN A 140 8.12 -26.84 25.55
CA ASN A 140 7.63 -28.02 24.85
C ASN A 140 7.43 -27.81 23.33
N GLY A 141 8.48 -27.44 22.61
CA GLY A 141 8.43 -27.21 21.16
C GLY A 141 7.88 -25.85 20.71
N THR A 142 7.45 -24.98 21.62
CA THR A 142 6.96 -23.64 21.32
C THR A 142 8.03 -22.59 21.64
N TRP A 143 8.46 -21.85 20.63
CA TRP A 143 9.35 -20.69 20.78
C TRP A 143 8.54 -19.40 20.67
N PHE A 144 8.76 -18.47 21.60
CA PHE A 144 8.13 -17.16 21.58
C PHE A 144 9.07 -16.07 22.10
N GLN A 145 8.93 -14.86 21.57
CA GLN A 145 9.80 -13.74 21.90
C GLN A 145 9.09 -12.70 22.78
N MET A 146 9.90 -12.07 23.64
CA MET A 146 9.51 -10.94 24.48
C MET A 146 10.59 -9.88 24.38
N ALA A 147 10.24 -8.62 24.16
CA ALA A 147 11.22 -7.55 24.03
C ALA A 147 10.69 -6.23 24.59
N GLY A 148 11.52 -5.49 25.31
CA GLY A 148 11.12 -4.23 25.92
C GLY A 148 12.24 -3.57 26.71
N VAL A 149 11.93 -2.36 27.17
CA VAL A 149 12.85 -1.55 28.00
C VAL A 149 12.53 -1.80 29.47
N ARG A 150 13.54 -1.89 30.32
CA ARG A 150 13.34 -1.96 31.78
C ARG A 150 12.60 -0.71 32.26
N ALA A 151 11.40 -0.90 32.83
CA ALA A 151 10.53 0.19 33.23
C ALA A 151 11.03 0.98 34.45
N ASP A 152 11.67 0.32 35.44
CA ASP A 152 12.03 0.93 36.74
C ASP A 152 13.38 0.40 37.30
N ASP A 153 14.00 1.17 38.21
CA ASP A 153 15.22 0.82 38.97
C ASP A 153 14.95 -0.18 40.12
N ASP A 154 13.70 -0.60 40.34
CA ASP A 154 13.36 -1.64 41.32
C ASP A 154 13.94 -2.99 40.87
N GLY A 155 14.98 -3.41 41.58
CA GLY A 155 16.00 -4.38 41.16
C GLY A 155 15.54 -5.79 40.76
N ASP A 156 14.28 -6.18 40.99
CA ASP A 156 13.88 -7.59 41.03
C ASP A 156 12.81 -8.02 39.98
N VAL A 157 12.08 -7.09 39.33
CA VAL A 157 11.02 -7.45 38.36
C VAL A 157 11.26 -6.79 37.00
N LEU A 158 11.41 -7.60 35.96
CA LEU A 158 11.52 -7.14 34.58
C LEU A 158 10.16 -7.28 33.87
N ARG A 159 9.69 -6.20 33.23
CA ARG A 159 8.42 -6.21 32.49
C ARG A 159 8.69 -6.22 30.99
N LEU A 160 8.27 -7.28 30.29
CA LEU A 160 8.44 -7.38 28.84
C LEU A 160 7.10 -7.69 28.16
N PRO A 161 6.70 -6.96 27.13
CA PRO A 161 5.59 -7.41 26.30
C PRO A 161 6.00 -8.63 25.48
N PHE A 162 5.05 -9.56 25.31
CA PHE A 162 5.08 -10.57 24.26
C PHE A 162 5.07 -9.88 22.91
N THR A 163 6.00 -10.25 22.03
CA THR A 163 6.05 -9.74 20.66
C THR A 163 5.30 -10.69 19.74
N HIS A 164 5.84 -11.87 19.47
CA HIS A 164 5.29 -12.85 18.54
C HIS A 164 5.88 -14.26 18.74
N PHE A 165 5.32 -15.28 18.09
CA PHE A 165 5.91 -16.63 18.00
C PHE A 165 7.07 -16.70 17.01
N GLU A 166 7.98 -17.64 17.28
CA GLU A 166 9.10 -17.95 16.37
C GLU A 166 8.96 -19.39 15.83
N PRO A 167 8.00 -19.65 14.92
CA PRO A 167 7.69 -21.00 14.47
C PRO A 167 8.84 -21.66 13.71
N PHE A 168 9.73 -20.88 13.11
CA PHE A 168 10.90 -21.37 12.40
C PHE A 168 12.02 -21.85 13.34
N LEU A 169 12.12 -21.30 14.56
CA LEU A 169 13.04 -21.82 15.59
C LEU A 169 12.66 -23.22 16.09
N ARG A 170 11.44 -23.70 15.79
CA ARG A 170 11.09 -25.12 15.98
C ARG A 170 12.01 -26.06 15.20
N ARG A 171 12.62 -25.59 14.11
CA ARG A 171 13.62 -26.33 13.33
C ARG A 171 14.96 -26.43 14.06
N THR A 172 15.24 -25.51 14.99
CA THR A 172 16.41 -25.57 15.89
C THR A 172 16.24 -26.68 16.92
N PHE A 173 15.07 -26.78 17.57
CA PHE A 173 14.78 -27.88 18.49
C PHE A 173 13.27 -28.09 18.70
N LYS A 174 12.80 -29.35 18.67
CA LYS A 174 11.38 -29.74 18.71
C LYS A 174 10.97 -30.64 19.90
N GLY A 175 11.89 -30.94 20.81
CA GLY A 175 11.67 -31.85 21.94
C GLY A 175 10.98 -31.21 23.15
N THR A 176 11.18 -31.79 24.33
CA THR A 176 10.62 -31.28 25.58
C THR A 176 11.48 -30.18 26.19
N THR A 177 10.92 -29.36 27.09
CA THR A 177 11.71 -28.34 27.82
C THR A 177 12.84 -28.96 28.64
N ALA A 178 12.62 -30.16 29.20
CA ALA A 178 13.64 -30.89 29.97
C ALA A 178 14.80 -31.35 29.10
N GLU A 179 14.52 -31.87 27.90
CA GLU A 179 15.55 -32.25 26.93
C GLU A 179 16.37 -31.03 26.47
N LEU A 180 15.72 -29.90 26.16
CA LEU A 180 16.44 -28.69 25.75
C LEU A 180 17.31 -28.14 26.89
N LYS A 181 16.83 -28.22 28.15
CA LYS A 181 17.61 -27.84 29.33
C LYS A 181 18.88 -28.68 29.42
N GLN A 182 18.79 -30.00 29.28
CA GLN A 182 19.94 -30.88 29.34
C GLN A 182 20.96 -30.55 28.25
N ILE A 183 20.50 -30.36 27.00
CA ILE A 183 21.34 -29.94 25.87
C ILE A 183 22.01 -28.59 26.15
N ALA A 184 21.28 -27.63 26.72
CA ALA A 184 21.85 -26.32 27.08
C ALA A 184 22.94 -26.46 28.16
N VAL A 185 22.75 -27.29 29.19
CA VAL A 185 23.75 -27.54 30.25
C VAL A 185 25.01 -28.21 29.69
N GLU A 186 24.84 -29.24 28.85
CA GLU A 186 25.94 -29.94 28.21
C GLU A 186 26.72 -29.05 27.23
N GLY A 187 26.00 -28.25 26.43
CA GLY A 187 26.59 -27.27 25.52
C GLY A 187 27.32 -26.13 26.22
N LEU A 188 26.78 -25.60 27.32
CA LEU A 188 27.43 -24.55 28.11
C LEU A 188 28.66 -25.04 28.88
N SER A 189 28.68 -26.32 29.28
CA SER A 189 29.82 -26.94 29.94
C SER A 189 30.87 -27.49 28.98
N GLY A 190 30.60 -27.45 27.66
CA GLY A 190 31.49 -28.00 26.62
C GLY A 190 31.60 -29.53 26.63
N LYS A 191 30.67 -30.24 27.31
CA LYS A 191 30.65 -31.71 27.41
C LYS A 191 30.15 -32.39 26.14
N ALA A 192 29.21 -31.76 25.44
CA ALA A 192 28.67 -32.22 24.17
C ALA A 192 28.28 -31.01 23.32
N GLU A 193 28.45 -31.10 22.00
CA GLU A 193 27.97 -30.05 21.09
C GLU A 193 26.44 -30.18 20.92
N PRO A 194 25.70 -29.05 20.98
CA PRO A 194 24.29 -29.03 20.66
C PRO A 194 24.00 -29.59 19.25
N PRO A 195 22.86 -30.27 19.05
CA PRO A 195 22.50 -30.83 17.76
C PRO A 195 22.32 -29.74 16.70
N ASP A 196 22.66 -30.08 15.46
CA ASP A 196 22.37 -29.23 14.31
C ASP A 196 20.86 -29.09 14.07
N PRO A 197 20.38 -27.95 13.54
CA PRO A 197 18.97 -27.78 13.25
C PRO A 197 18.44 -28.78 12.22
N ASP A 198 17.22 -29.28 12.45
CA ASP A 198 16.53 -30.21 11.55
C ASP A 198 15.99 -29.46 10.33
N LYS A 199 16.76 -29.51 9.23
CA LYS A 199 16.38 -28.89 7.95
C LYS A 199 15.05 -29.40 7.39
N LYS A 200 14.63 -30.63 7.74
CA LYS A 200 13.40 -31.28 7.26
C LYS A 200 12.20 -31.03 8.18
N ALA A 201 12.41 -30.51 9.39
CA ALA A 201 11.31 -30.13 10.27
C ALA A 201 10.52 -28.96 9.68
N LYS A 202 9.19 -29.04 9.76
CA LYS A 202 8.29 -27.94 9.40
C LYS A 202 8.26 -26.90 10.52
N ALA A 203 8.17 -25.62 10.15
CA ALA A 203 7.92 -24.55 11.09
C ALA A 203 6.56 -24.76 11.80
N GLY A 204 6.44 -24.39 13.07
CA GLY A 204 5.18 -24.54 13.80
C GLY A 204 5.30 -24.33 15.30
N LEU A 205 4.24 -24.69 16.03
CA LEU A 205 4.14 -24.56 17.48
C LEU A 205 4.13 -25.93 18.18
N GLY A 206 4.48 -25.95 19.46
CA GLY A 206 4.37 -27.12 20.34
C GLY A 206 2.95 -27.57 20.59
N PRO A 207 2.78 -28.79 21.15
CA PRO A 207 1.49 -29.25 21.65
C PRO A 207 0.88 -28.27 22.67
N GLU A 208 -0.44 -28.27 22.72
CA GLU A 208 -1.20 -27.52 23.73
C GLU A 208 -1.09 -28.21 25.09
N VAL A 209 -1.16 -27.42 26.16
CA VAL A 209 -1.14 -27.93 27.53
C VAL A 209 -2.58 -28.26 27.91
N GLU A 210 -2.87 -29.52 28.25
CA GLU A 210 -4.18 -29.90 28.79
C GLU A 210 -4.46 -29.11 30.07
N SER A 211 -5.40 -28.16 30.02
CA SER A 211 -5.87 -27.45 31.22
C SER A 211 -6.98 -28.23 31.92
N PRO A 212 -7.03 -28.28 33.27
CA PRO A 212 -8.19 -28.75 34.00
C PRO A 212 -9.37 -27.80 33.72
N ASN A 213 -10.53 -28.36 33.35
CA ASN A 213 -11.78 -27.66 33.01
C ASN A 213 -12.04 -26.36 33.80
N PRO A 214 -12.53 -25.28 33.17
CA PRO A 214 -13.08 -24.15 33.90
C PRO A 214 -14.43 -24.55 34.55
N PRO A 215 -14.73 -24.10 35.78
CA PRO A 215 -16.01 -24.38 36.40
C PRO A 215 -17.13 -23.65 35.67
N ASN A 216 -18.13 -24.43 35.31
CA ASN A 216 -19.45 -24.01 34.86
C ASN A 216 -20.07 -23.05 35.89
N ASN A 217 -20.35 -21.80 35.51
CA ASN A 217 -21.20 -20.95 36.33
C ASN A 217 -22.25 -20.24 35.47
N LYS A 218 -23.44 -20.85 35.47
CA LYS A 218 -24.71 -20.19 35.22
C LYS A 218 -24.93 -19.11 36.29
N ASN A 219 -25.60 -18.02 35.89
CA ASN A 219 -26.17 -16.94 36.72
C ASN A 219 -25.27 -15.70 36.92
N LYS A 220 -25.45 -14.69 36.07
CA LYS A 220 -26.35 -13.54 36.36
C LYS A 220 -26.24 -12.52 35.22
N GLU A 221 -27.34 -12.39 34.48
CA GLU A 221 -27.68 -11.13 33.82
C GLU A 221 -27.90 -10.08 34.91
N GLU A 222 -27.18 -8.97 34.86
CA GLU A 222 -27.68 -7.72 35.43
C GLU A 222 -27.22 -6.55 34.55
N SER A 223 -28.24 -5.82 34.11
CA SER A 223 -28.26 -4.76 33.13
C SER A 223 -27.43 -3.53 33.53
N PHE A 224 -26.69 -2.96 32.58
CA PHE A 224 -26.38 -1.53 32.60
C PHE A 224 -26.58 -0.91 31.20
N ARG A 225 -27.61 -0.07 31.07
CA ARG A 225 -27.84 0.80 29.92
C ARG A 225 -27.01 2.08 30.09
N PRO A 226 -26.30 2.59 29.07
CA PRO A 226 -25.70 3.91 29.15
C PRO A 226 -26.75 4.98 28.82
N ASN A 227 -27.10 5.79 29.82
CA ASN A 227 -27.73 7.09 29.60
C ASN A 227 -26.61 8.13 29.42
N LEU A 228 -26.57 8.82 28.29
CA LEU A 228 -25.86 10.10 28.17
C LEU A 228 -26.59 11.02 27.20
N ALA A 229 -27.33 11.96 27.77
CA ALA A 229 -27.85 13.13 27.10
C ALA A 229 -26.81 14.27 27.12
N ARG A 230 -26.50 14.77 25.92
CA ARG A 230 -26.08 16.13 25.47
C ARG A 230 -25.43 17.11 26.46
N GLY A 231 -24.26 17.65 26.08
CA GLY A 231 -23.82 19.02 26.39
C GLY A 231 -22.30 19.20 26.49
N PRO A 232 -21.69 20.28 25.96
CA PRO A 232 -20.32 20.26 25.39
C PRO A 232 -19.24 20.70 26.38
N VAL A 233 -18.11 19.99 26.42
CA VAL A 233 -16.86 20.53 26.98
C VAL A 233 -15.68 20.01 26.16
N PHE A 234 -15.03 20.93 25.43
CA PHE A 234 -13.67 20.78 24.96
C PHE A 234 -12.76 20.44 26.15
N GLY A 235 -12.10 19.28 26.14
CA GLY A 235 -11.17 18.95 27.21
C GLY A 235 -10.48 17.59 27.06
N VAL A 236 -9.21 17.65 26.68
CA VAL A 236 -8.15 16.66 26.93
C VAL A 236 -8.15 15.40 26.03
N ILE A 237 -7.41 15.50 24.92
CA ILE A 237 -6.90 14.34 24.16
C ILE A 237 -5.73 13.70 24.95
N PRO A 238 -5.64 12.36 25.09
CA PRO A 238 -4.56 11.70 25.83
C PRO A 238 -3.19 11.88 25.14
N MET A 239 -2.23 12.46 25.89
CA MET A 239 -0.82 12.60 25.50
C MET A 239 -0.06 11.26 25.56
N LEU A 240 -0.34 10.28 24.69
CA LEU A 240 0.47 9.06 24.59
C LEU A 240 0.75 8.58 23.15
N VAL A 241 0.13 9.18 22.14
CA VAL A 241 0.44 8.95 20.71
C VAL A 241 1.27 10.10 20.11
N VAL A 242 1.45 11.18 20.87
CA VAL A 242 2.10 12.41 20.39
C VAL A 242 3.60 12.44 20.71
N GLY A 243 4.12 11.55 21.57
CA GLY A 243 5.51 11.58 22.05
C GLY A 243 6.57 11.58 20.92
N PRO A 244 6.66 10.53 20.08
CA PRO A 244 7.67 10.45 19.02
C PRO A 244 7.39 11.38 17.83
N LEU A 245 6.12 11.65 17.54
CA LEU A 245 5.65 12.42 16.38
C LEU A 245 5.67 13.93 16.61
N ALA A 246 5.38 14.41 17.81
CA ALA A 246 5.69 15.78 18.20
C ALA A 246 7.19 15.98 18.38
N LEU A 247 7.97 14.95 18.75
CA LEU A 247 9.43 15.00 18.72
C LEU A 247 9.96 15.17 17.29
N LEU A 248 9.42 14.45 16.29
CA LEU A 248 9.76 14.62 14.87
C LEU A 248 9.32 15.99 14.32
N ALA A 249 8.11 16.46 14.68
CA ALA A 249 7.64 17.79 14.31
C ALA A 249 8.37 18.94 15.06
N MET A 250 8.90 18.68 16.27
CA MET A 250 9.83 19.58 16.99
C MET A 250 11.23 19.54 16.40
N LEU A 251 11.65 18.42 15.80
CA LEU A 251 12.98 18.24 15.20
C LEU A 251 13.16 19.02 13.90
N PHE A 252 12.13 19.25 13.09
CA PHE A 252 12.27 20.08 11.87
C PHE A 252 12.58 21.57 12.18
N PRO A 253 11.86 22.24 13.09
CA PRO A 253 12.27 23.54 13.62
C PRO A 253 13.56 23.49 14.42
N ALA A 254 13.97 22.37 15.02
CA ALA A 254 15.22 22.27 15.79
C ALA A 254 16.47 22.07 14.91
N VAL A 255 16.39 21.28 13.83
CA VAL A 255 17.46 21.12 12.84
C VAL A 255 17.66 22.43 12.07
N PHE A 256 16.58 23.03 11.58
CA PHE A 256 16.65 24.34 10.95
C PHE A 256 16.87 25.47 11.96
N GLY A 257 16.42 25.33 13.21
CA GLY A 257 16.60 26.30 14.29
C GLY A 257 18.03 26.37 14.83
N GLY A 258 18.70 25.22 14.93
CA GLY A 258 20.15 25.13 15.16
C GLY A 258 20.92 25.75 14.00
N LEU A 259 20.50 25.50 12.76
CA LEU A 259 21.02 26.17 11.57
C LEU A 259 20.73 27.69 11.60
N MET A 260 19.58 28.14 12.11
CA MET A 260 19.18 29.56 12.22
C MET A 260 20.05 30.32 13.21
N LEU A 261 20.58 29.66 14.26
CA LEU A 261 21.55 30.25 15.19
C LEU A 261 22.91 30.52 14.51
N VAL A 262 23.29 29.70 13.52
CA VAL A 262 24.53 29.81 12.74
C VAL A 262 24.35 30.68 11.48
N LEU A 263 23.15 30.69 10.89
CA LEU A 263 22.80 31.35 9.63
C LEU A 263 21.80 32.50 9.83
N LYS A 264 22.11 33.47 10.71
CA LYS A 264 21.27 34.64 11.03
C LYS A 264 20.76 35.45 9.81
N ARG A 265 21.40 35.28 8.63
CA ARG A 265 20.99 35.89 7.36
C ARG A 265 19.90 35.12 6.60
N TRP A 266 19.69 33.82 6.85
CA TRP A 266 18.79 32.91 6.09
C TRP A 266 17.56 32.44 6.88
N THR A 267 17.26 33.08 8.00
CA THR A 267 16.19 32.65 8.91
C THR A 267 14.80 32.65 8.28
N THR A 268 14.56 33.50 7.29
CA THR A 268 13.26 33.64 6.63
C THR A 268 13.02 32.46 5.69
N ALA A 269 14.01 32.12 4.87
CA ALA A 269 13.94 30.98 3.96
C ALA A 269 13.87 29.65 4.70
N LEU A 270 14.66 29.47 5.77
CA LEU A 270 14.59 28.26 6.58
C LEU A 270 13.25 28.14 7.33
N GLY A 271 12.66 29.28 7.73
CA GLY A 271 11.31 29.31 8.30
C GLY A 271 10.23 28.88 7.29
N VAL A 272 10.26 29.42 6.07
CA VAL A 272 9.33 29.05 4.99
C VAL A 272 9.43 27.57 4.65
N LEU A 273 10.64 27.04 4.50
CA LEU A 273 10.89 25.63 4.22
C LEU A 273 10.35 24.73 5.32
N SER A 274 10.54 25.11 6.59
CA SER A 274 10.02 24.38 7.73
C SER A 274 8.48 24.33 7.72
N VAL A 275 7.81 25.46 7.50
CA VAL A 275 6.34 25.52 7.46
C VAL A 275 5.77 24.74 6.27
N ASN A 276 6.37 24.86 5.09
CA ASN A 276 5.94 24.11 3.90
C ASN A 276 6.15 22.61 4.05
N SER A 277 7.23 22.20 4.70
CA SER A 277 7.48 20.77 5.03
C SER A 277 6.45 20.24 6.02
N LEU A 278 6.04 21.06 7.00
CA LEU A 278 4.99 20.71 7.95
C LEU A 278 3.62 20.57 7.25
N LEU A 279 3.28 21.46 6.33
CA LEU A 279 2.03 21.37 5.55
C LEU A 279 1.98 20.08 4.71
N LEU A 280 3.08 19.74 4.03
CA LEU A 280 3.22 18.49 3.28
C LEU A 280 3.07 17.26 4.18
N PHE A 281 3.68 17.28 5.36
CA PHE A 281 3.56 16.21 6.35
C PHE A 281 2.13 16.05 6.85
N LEU A 282 1.47 17.15 7.23
CA LEU A 282 0.09 17.12 7.72
C LEU A 282 -0.87 16.58 6.64
N GLN A 283 -0.66 16.92 5.38
CA GLN A 283 -1.50 16.41 4.30
C GLN A 283 -1.25 14.92 4.01
N ASN A 284 -0.01 14.44 4.11
CA ASN A 284 0.27 13.01 3.97
C ASN A 284 -0.33 12.20 5.15
N TRP A 285 -0.25 12.75 6.36
CA TRP A 285 -0.70 12.07 7.58
C TRP A 285 -2.21 12.08 7.76
N PHE A 286 -2.86 13.21 7.47
CA PHE A 286 -4.31 13.38 7.62
C PHE A 286 -5.06 13.28 6.30
N GLY A 287 -4.39 13.03 5.17
CA GLY A 287 -4.98 13.04 3.83
C GLY A 287 -6.19 12.10 3.70
N ALA A 288 -6.12 10.90 4.29
CA ALA A 288 -7.23 9.97 4.33
C ALA A 288 -8.47 10.51 5.06
N TYR A 289 -8.27 11.31 6.12
CA TYR A 289 -9.35 11.95 6.89
C TYR A 289 -9.84 13.25 6.24
N LEU A 290 -8.99 13.90 5.45
CA LEU A 290 -9.29 15.15 4.74
C LEU A 290 -9.85 14.93 3.34
N ILE A 291 -9.92 13.68 2.84
CA ILE A 291 -10.25 13.33 1.45
C ILE A 291 -11.66 13.80 1.02
N THR A 292 -12.56 13.98 1.98
CA THR A 292 -13.92 14.50 1.77
C THR A 292 -14.00 16.02 1.79
N SER A 293 -12.88 16.70 2.08
CA SER A 293 -12.78 18.15 2.20
C SER A 293 -11.79 18.72 1.18
N TRP A 294 -11.97 20.00 0.81
CA TRP A 294 -11.06 20.69 -0.12
C TRP A 294 -9.60 20.66 0.37
N TRP A 295 -9.37 20.69 1.67
CA TRP A 295 -8.03 20.65 2.29
C TRP A 295 -7.28 19.34 2.06
N GLY A 296 -7.96 18.24 1.70
CA GLY A 296 -7.32 16.99 1.32
C GLY A 296 -6.80 16.98 -0.13
N THR A 297 -7.15 17.98 -0.94
CA THR A 297 -6.77 18.02 -2.36
C THR A 297 -5.34 18.53 -2.57
N PRO A 298 -4.61 18.03 -3.59
CA PRO A 298 -3.30 18.57 -3.95
C PRO A 298 -3.32 20.07 -4.25
N ALA A 299 -4.40 20.58 -4.87
CA ALA A 299 -4.55 22.00 -5.17
C ALA A 299 -4.55 22.87 -3.90
N ALA A 300 -5.23 22.45 -2.84
CA ALA A 300 -5.24 23.17 -1.57
C ALA A 300 -3.85 23.21 -0.91
N LEU A 301 -3.10 22.09 -0.99
CA LEU A 301 -1.71 22.02 -0.50
C LEU A 301 -0.82 23.06 -1.17
N TRP A 302 -0.81 23.05 -2.51
CA TRP A 302 0.05 23.90 -3.31
C TRP A 302 -0.33 25.37 -3.16
N LEU A 303 -1.62 25.69 -3.03
CA LEU A 303 -2.07 27.04 -2.74
C LEU A 303 -1.59 27.51 -1.36
N ALA A 304 -1.74 26.68 -0.33
CA ALA A 304 -1.28 27.00 1.03
C ALA A 304 0.25 27.21 1.08
N MET A 305 1.02 26.30 0.47
CA MET A 305 2.48 26.43 0.37
C MET A 305 2.92 27.65 -0.44
N SER A 306 2.16 28.01 -1.48
CA SER A 306 2.40 29.23 -2.26
C SER A 306 2.19 30.48 -1.41
N LEU A 307 1.10 30.57 -0.65
CA LEU A 307 0.81 31.70 0.24
C LEU A 307 1.88 31.89 1.32
N VAL A 308 2.34 30.79 1.94
CA VAL A 308 3.44 30.81 2.91
C VAL A 308 4.73 31.33 2.27
N THR A 309 5.05 30.86 1.05
CA THR A 309 6.25 31.30 0.30
C THR A 309 6.15 32.78 -0.11
N VAL A 310 4.98 33.28 -0.52
CA VAL A 310 4.74 34.71 -0.81
C VAL A 310 5.01 35.56 0.43
N TRP A 311 4.42 35.21 1.57
CA TRP A 311 4.64 35.95 2.81
C TRP A 311 6.09 35.93 3.27
N GLY A 312 6.76 34.79 3.16
CA GLY A 312 8.19 34.68 3.45
C GLY A 312 9.06 35.56 2.55
N THR A 313 8.73 35.63 1.25
CA THR A 313 9.45 36.47 0.28
C THR A 313 9.29 37.96 0.62
N LEU A 314 8.06 38.41 0.89
CA LEU A 314 7.76 39.78 1.30
C LEU A 314 8.45 40.14 2.61
N TRP A 315 8.50 39.21 3.57
CA TRP A 315 9.17 39.42 4.84
C TRP A 315 10.70 39.51 4.69
N ALA A 316 11.31 38.64 3.89
CA ALA A 316 12.74 38.68 3.59
C ALA A 316 13.12 40.03 2.95
N TRP A 317 12.30 40.51 2.01
CA TRP A 317 12.49 41.81 1.39
C TRP A 317 12.35 42.96 2.39
N ARG A 318 11.30 42.99 3.21
CA ARG A 318 11.12 44.03 4.25
C ARG A 318 12.28 44.06 5.25
N LYS A 319 12.75 42.89 5.68
CA LYS A 319 13.91 42.73 6.59
C LYS A 319 15.19 43.28 5.96
N HIS A 320 15.39 43.06 4.66
CA HIS A 320 16.53 43.59 3.93
C HIS A 320 16.45 45.12 3.77
N ALA A 321 15.29 45.65 3.39
CA ALA A 321 15.05 47.09 3.28
C ALA A 321 15.26 47.82 4.63
N ALA A 322 14.80 47.25 5.74
CA ALA A 322 14.99 47.82 7.08
C ALA A 322 16.47 47.87 7.50
N ARG A 323 17.27 46.85 7.15
CA ARG A 323 18.73 46.85 7.42
C ARG A 323 19.45 47.96 6.66
N LEU A 324 19.02 48.24 5.43
CA LEU A 324 19.60 49.29 4.59
C LEU A 324 19.17 50.70 5.03
N ALA A 325 18.04 50.81 5.75
CA ALA A 325 17.51 52.06 6.28
C ALA A 325 18.12 52.49 7.63
N THR A 326 19.01 51.70 8.24
CA THR A 326 19.77 52.04 9.46
C THR A 326 21.22 52.41 9.14
N PRO A 327 21.59 53.71 9.05
CA PRO A 327 22.98 54.13 8.95
C PRO A 327 23.58 54.28 10.37
N GLY A 328 24.63 53.51 10.67
CA GLY A 328 25.52 53.79 11.82
C GLY A 328 25.55 52.72 12.92
N ALA A 329 26.34 51.67 12.74
CA ALA A 329 26.80 50.81 13.85
C ALA A 329 28.22 50.22 13.64
N TYR A 330 29.02 50.77 12.71
CA TYR A 330 30.41 50.35 12.48
C TYR A 330 31.39 51.53 12.29
N ALA A 331 31.05 52.71 12.83
CA ALA A 331 31.91 53.89 12.76
C ALA A 331 31.99 54.60 14.12
N THR A 332 32.51 53.93 15.15
CA THR A 332 33.07 54.54 16.36
C THR A 332 33.90 53.50 17.12
N ARG A 333 35.11 53.22 16.63
CA ARG A 333 36.15 52.59 17.46
C ARG A 333 37.54 53.12 17.20
N PHE A 334 37.66 54.38 16.78
CA PHE A 334 38.92 55.16 16.79
C PHE A 334 38.55 56.64 16.70
N ALA A 335 38.30 57.29 17.83
CA ALA A 335 38.47 58.74 18.03
C ALA A 335 38.04 59.14 19.46
N ASN A 336 38.91 59.94 20.10
CA ASN A 336 38.72 60.72 21.32
C ASN A 336 38.88 60.04 22.69
N THR A 337 40.16 59.94 23.04
CA THR A 337 40.78 60.53 24.25
C THR A 337 40.10 61.79 24.82
N ASN A 338 40.15 61.90 26.15
CA ASN A 338 39.92 63.05 27.06
C ASN A 338 38.54 63.21 27.74
N ALA A 339 38.45 62.67 28.96
CA ALA A 339 38.05 63.30 30.25
C ALA A 339 36.64 63.99 30.40
N PRO A 340 36.14 64.24 31.63
CA PRO A 340 34.85 63.69 32.09
C PRO A 340 33.76 64.75 32.40
N GLY A 341 32.49 64.31 32.42
CA GLY A 341 31.35 65.11 32.90
C GLY A 341 30.03 64.33 32.94
N LEU A 342 29.63 63.93 34.14
CA LEU A 342 28.32 63.39 34.57
C LEU A 342 27.19 64.48 34.46
N PRO A 343 25.91 64.22 34.83
CA PRO A 343 25.00 63.13 34.45
C PRO A 343 23.52 63.59 34.21
N VAL A 344 22.65 62.65 33.78
CA VAL A 344 21.24 62.41 34.20
C VAL A 344 20.19 63.56 34.14
N ALA A 345 19.05 63.34 33.46
CA ALA A 345 17.71 63.22 34.11
C ALA A 345 16.50 63.17 33.13
N SER A 346 15.59 62.24 33.46
CA SER A 346 14.12 62.33 33.47
C SER A 346 13.29 62.67 32.20
N THR A 347 12.64 61.63 31.68
CA THR A 347 11.17 61.48 31.50
C THR A 347 10.31 62.73 31.31
N GLN A 348 9.49 62.76 30.25
CA GLN A 348 8.02 62.78 30.38
C GLN A 348 7.27 62.53 29.06
N PHE A 349 6.21 61.72 29.18
CA PHE A 349 5.16 61.40 28.21
C PHE A 349 4.12 62.53 28.18
N THR A 350 3.55 62.86 27.02
CA THR A 350 2.11 63.23 26.90
C THR A 350 1.58 62.93 25.49
N TRP A 351 0.31 62.50 25.43
CA TRP A 351 -0.48 62.15 24.25
C TRP A 351 -1.51 63.24 23.93
N SER A 352 -1.73 63.56 22.65
CA SER A 352 -3.03 64.02 22.12
C SER A 352 -3.13 63.78 20.60
N ARG A 353 -4.23 63.14 20.16
CA ARG A 353 -4.64 62.76 18.78
C ARG A 353 -5.43 63.92 18.09
N PRO A 354 -6.06 63.82 16.89
CA PRO A 354 -6.09 62.80 15.82
C PRO A 354 -6.02 63.30 14.34
N MET A 355 -5.84 62.33 13.42
CA MET A 355 -6.29 62.23 12.00
C MET A 355 -6.12 63.41 11.00
N ALA A 356 -5.25 63.21 9.99
CA ALA A 356 -5.65 62.96 8.59
C ALA A 356 -4.42 62.81 7.67
N ARG A 357 -4.46 61.79 6.78
CA ARG A 357 -3.80 61.65 5.46
C ARG A 357 -2.34 62.15 5.35
N THR A 358 -1.33 61.30 5.22
CA THR A 358 -1.08 60.43 4.07
C THR A 358 -0.17 59.25 4.43
N VAL A 359 -0.34 58.18 3.66
CA VAL A 359 0.52 57.00 3.63
C VAL A 359 1.85 57.40 2.97
N ASP A 360 2.83 57.86 3.74
CA ASP A 360 4.22 57.92 3.28
C ASP A 360 4.88 56.55 3.51
N PHE A 361 4.61 55.61 2.60
CA PHE A 361 5.12 54.24 2.64
C PHE A 361 6.59 54.11 2.18
N PHE A 362 7.31 55.21 2.00
CA PHE A 362 8.70 55.18 1.57
C PHE A 362 9.50 56.32 2.22
N PRO A 363 10.51 56.03 3.06
CA PRO A 363 11.55 57.02 3.32
C PRO A 363 12.28 57.34 2.00
N PRO A 364 12.87 58.54 1.84
CA PRO A 364 13.62 58.90 0.64
C PRO A 364 14.77 57.90 0.40
N PRO A 365 15.22 57.70 -0.86
CA PRO A 365 16.19 56.68 -1.20
C PRO A 365 17.56 57.05 -0.64
N ALA A 366 17.81 56.69 0.62
CA ALA A 366 19.17 56.52 1.12
C ALA A 366 19.81 55.45 0.24
N LEU A 367 20.77 55.87 -0.57
CA LEU A 367 21.62 55.04 -1.43
C LEU A 367 21.91 53.70 -0.75
N LEU A 368 21.23 52.64 -1.22
CA LEU A 368 21.42 51.26 -0.79
C LEU A 368 22.88 50.88 -1.08
N ARG A 369 23.73 50.94 -0.06
CA ARG A 369 25.15 50.60 -0.19
C ARG A 369 25.30 49.08 -0.25
N PHE A 370 26.03 48.59 -1.25
CA PHE A 370 26.37 47.18 -1.39
C PHE A 370 27.28 46.72 -0.26
N GLU A 371 26.99 45.54 0.28
CA GLU A 371 28.02 44.66 0.83
C GLU A 371 28.21 43.49 -0.15
N PRO A 372 29.44 43.18 -0.59
CA PRO A 372 29.69 41.94 -1.33
C PRO A 372 29.23 40.73 -0.49
N PRO A 373 28.78 39.62 -1.13
CA PRO A 373 28.37 38.43 -0.39
C PRO A 373 29.52 37.97 0.50
N HIS A 374 29.24 37.81 1.80
CA HIS A 374 30.28 37.47 2.77
C HIS A 374 30.85 36.09 2.46
N LYS A 375 32.11 35.82 2.79
CA LYS A 375 32.74 34.51 2.51
C LYS A 375 31.93 33.32 3.04
N GLY A 376 31.24 33.49 4.18
CA GLY A 376 30.36 32.47 4.76
C GLY A 376 29.06 32.24 3.97
N GLU A 377 28.54 33.24 3.26
CA GLU A 377 27.34 33.11 2.43
C GLU A 377 27.63 32.26 1.18
N LEU A 378 28.77 32.51 0.54
CA LEU A 378 29.25 31.72 -0.59
C LEU A 378 29.58 30.28 -0.19
N PHE A 379 30.17 30.08 0.99
CA PHE A 379 30.42 28.74 1.53
C PHE A 379 29.11 27.98 1.77
N THR A 380 28.10 28.64 2.35
CA THR A 380 26.80 28.04 2.63
C THR A 380 26.06 27.67 1.34
N LEU A 381 26.02 28.58 0.37
CA LEU A 381 25.40 28.33 -0.93
C LEU A 381 26.15 27.24 -1.71
N GLY A 382 27.48 27.21 -1.64
CA GLY A 382 28.29 26.14 -2.23
C GLY A 382 27.99 24.77 -1.61
N ALA A 383 27.91 24.67 -0.28
CA ALA A 383 27.56 23.43 0.41
C ALA A 383 26.13 22.96 0.09
N LEU A 384 25.16 23.89 0.07
CA LEU A 384 23.77 23.58 -0.30
C LEU A 384 23.65 23.17 -1.78
N SER A 385 24.39 23.81 -2.70
CA SER A 385 24.40 23.43 -4.11
C SER A 385 25.00 22.03 -4.33
N LEU A 386 26.03 21.64 -3.58
CA LEU A 386 26.58 20.27 -3.61
C LEU A 386 25.56 19.25 -3.11
N PHE A 387 24.83 19.57 -2.04
CA PHE A 387 23.73 18.73 -1.56
C PHE A 387 22.60 18.61 -2.60
N CYS A 388 22.21 19.72 -3.24
CA CYS A 388 21.21 19.73 -4.31
C CYS A 388 21.67 18.91 -5.55
N LEU A 389 22.98 18.92 -5.85
CA LEU A 389 23.54 18.09 -6.91
C LEU A 389 23.43 16.60 -6.56
N ALA A 390 23.78 16.23 -5.33
CA ALA A 390 23.65 14.85 -4.85
C ALA A 390 22.20 14.36 -4.91
N THR A 391 21.22 15.15 -4.46
CA THR A 391 19.80 14.77 -4.54
C THR A 391 19.29 14.67 -5.97
N ALA A 392 19.78 15.52 -6.89
CA ALA A 392 19.43 15.45 -8.31
C ALA A 392 19.91 14.15 -9.00
N PHE A 393 21.03 13.56 -8.54
CA PHE A 393 21.51 12.28 -9.06
C PHE A 393 20.64 11.08 -8.67
N PHE A 394 19.87 11.19 -7.58
CA PHE A 394 18.99 10.13 -7.09
C PHE A 394 17.51 10.32 -7.48
N LEU A 395 17.16 11.41 -8.15
CA LEU A 395 15.79 11.65 -8.62
C LEU A 395 15.50 10.84 -9.90
N PRO A 396 14.29 10.27 -10.07
CA PRO A 396 13.85 9.60 -11.30
C PRO A 396 13.94 10.51 -12.54
N ARG A 397 14.02 9.93 -13.76
CA ARG A 397 14.36 10.69 -14.99
C ARG A 397 13.20 11.41 -15.72
N SER A 398 12.08 11.74 -15.07
CA SER A 398 11.12 12.70 -15.64
C SER A 398 10.35 13.47 -14.56
N PHE A 399 10.13 14.78 -14.77
CA PHE A 399 9.50 15.67 -13.79
C PHE A 399 7.99 15.41 -13.60
N GLU A 400 7.33 14.86 -14.63
CA GLU A 400 5.92 14.49 -14.59
C GLU A 400 5.64 13.32 -13.63
N GLU A 401 6.63 12.42 -13.46
CA GLU A 401 6.55 11.25 -12.59
C GLU A 401 6.83 11.55 -11.11
N PHE A 402 7.21 12.79 -10.76
CA PHE A 402 7.52 13.16 -9.39
C PHE A 402 6.25 13.26 -8.54
N GLY A 403 6.26 12.60 -7.38
CA GLY A 403 5.29 12.82 -6.33
C GLY A 403 5.43 14.21 -5.68
N PRO A 404 4.51 14.58 -4.78
CA PRO A 404 4.54 15.89 -4.11
C PRO A 404 5.83 16.16 -3.34
N MET A 405 6.44 15.12 -2.76
CA MET A 405 7.69 15.23 -2.02
C MET A 405 8.88 15.48 -2.95
N GLU A 406 9.00 14.73 -4.04
CA GLU A 406 10.07 14.89 -5.04
C GLU A 406 9.97 16.26 -5.73
N LYS A 407 8.75 16.73 -6.06
CA LYS A 407 8.52 18.08 -6.59
C LYS A 407 8.98 19.17 -5.62
N THR A 408 8.80 18.97 -4.32
CA THR A 408 9.27 19.90 -3.27
C THR A 408 10.81 19.92 -3.19
N VAL A 409 11.46 18.76 -3.35
CA VAL A 409 12.94 18.67 -3.41
C VAL A 409 13.47 19.40 -4.64
N VAL A 410 12.85 19.22 -5.81
CA VAL A 410 13.25 19.93 -7.03
C VAL A 410 13.08 21.44 -6.88
N MET A 411 11.97 21.89 -6.29
CA MET A 411 11.73 23.30 -6.02
C MET A 411 12.83 23.91 -5.15
N PHE A 412 13.20 23.22 -4.07
CA PHE A 412 14.29 23.66 -3.20
C PHE A 412 15.62 23.69 -3.96
N ASN A 413 15.92 22.66 -4.75
CA ASN A 413 17.14 22.61 -5.58
C ASN A 413 17.22 23.80 -6.55
N VAL A 414 16.14 24.09 -7.29
CA VAL A 414 16.08 25.24 -8.22
C VAL A 414 16.28 26.56 -7.47
N GLY A 415 15.64 26.72 -6.31
CA GLY A 415 15.80 27.92 -5.48
C GLY A 415 17.23 28.14 -5.01
N VAL A 416 17.90 27.08 -4.52
CA VAL A 416 19.30 27.14 -4.07
C VAL A 416 20.23 27.50 -5.23
N TRP A 417 20.08 26.84 -6.38
CA TRP A 417 20.93 27.11 -7.55
C TRP A 417 20.72 28.53 -8.10
N ALA A 418 19.50 29.04 -8.13
CA ALA A 418 19.21 30.42 -8.51
C ALA A 418 19.92 31.42 -7.58
N ALA A 419 19.89 31.19 -6.27
CA ALA A 419 20.59 32.04 -5.30
C ALA A 419 22.12 31.93 -5.42
N THR A 420 22.66 30.74 -5.67
CA THR A 420 24.10 30.52 -5.90
C THR A 420 24.58 31.26 -7.16
N LEU A 421 23.87 31.13 -8.27
CA LEU A 421 24.17 31.83 -9.52
C LEU A 421 24.11 33.35 -9.35
N HIS A 422 23.09 33.84 -8.65
CA HIS A 422 22.95 35.27 -8.35
C HIS A 422 24.08 35.79 -7.46
N ALA A 423 24.50 35.04 -6.44
CA ALA A 423 25.64 35.41 -5.59
C ALA A 423 26.96 35.45 -6.36
N CYS A 424 27.20 34.49 -7.26
CA CYS A 424 28.35 34.47 -8.16
C CYS A 424 28.33 35.66 -9.13
N TYR A 425 27.16 35.97 -9.73
CA TYR A 425 26.96 37.12 -10.60
C TYR A 425 27.29 38.44 -9.89
N LEU A 426 26.75 38.66 -8.69
CA LEU A 426 27.04 39.85 -7.91
C LEU A 426 28.53 40.00 -7.60
N ARG A 427 29.20 38.90 -7.23
CA ARG A 427 30.66 38.92 -6.97
C ARG A 427 31.46 39.29 -8.22
N TRP A 428 31.07 38.77 -9.38
CA TRP A 428 31.74 39.03 -10.66
C TRP A 428 31.52 40.47 -11.16
N VAL A 429 30.30 40.99 -11.04
CA VAL A 429 29.95 42.37 -11.46
C VAL A 429 30.56 43.42 -10.54
N VAL A 430 30.45 43.24 -9.22
CA VAL A 430 31.02 44.18 -8.22
C VAL A 430 32.55 44.24 -8.33
N ALA A 431 33.21 43.13 -8.66
CA ALA A 431 34.65 43.11 -8.89
C ALA A 431 35.10 43.90 -10.14
N ARG A 432 34.20 44.15 -11.11
CA ARG A 432 34.52 44.79 -12.39
C ARG A 432 34.00 46.22 -12.53
N ARG A 433 32.94 46.61 -11.79
CA ARG A 433 32.38 47.98 -11.78
C ARG A 433 31.87 48.34 -10.38
N PRO A 434 32.53 49.23 -9.63
CA PRO A 434 32.15 49.59 -8.25
C PRO A 434 30.86 50.42 -8.09
N ALA A 435 30.14 50.74 -9.17
CA ALA A 435 29.00 51.65 -9.11
C ALA A 435 27.75 50.96 -8.52
N PRO A 436 27.01 51.61 -7.61
CA PRO A 436 25.85 51.01 -6.94
C PRO A 436 24.64 50.90 -7.89
N ARG A 437 24.15 49.68 -8.10
CA ARG A 437 22.82 49.35 -8.64
C ARG A 437 21.95 48.63 -7.59
N PRO A 438 20.61 48.76 -7.58
CA PRO A 438 19.78 47.95 -6.71
C PRO A 438 19.92 46.45 -7.06
N GLY A 439 20.13 45.59 -6.06
CA GLY A 439 20.24 44.14 -6.19
C GLY A 439 19.45 43.42 -5.10
N LEU A 440 18.83 42.27 -5.42
CA LEU A 440 17.99 41.50 -4.49
C LEU A 440 18.85 40.68 -3.51
N PRO A 441 18.41 40.44 -2.26
CA PRO A 441 19.10 39.53 -1.35
C PRO A 441 19.05 38.09 -1.87
N GLY A 442 20.11 37.30 -1.67
CA GLY A 442 20.16 35.89 -2.09
C GLY A 442 19.00 35.04 -1.54
N GLU A 443 18.54 35.34 -0.32
CA GLU A 443 17.35 34.75 0.30
C GLU A 443 16.06 35.08 -0.47
N GLY A 444 15.94 36.31 -0.99
CA GLY A 444 14.80 36.73 -1.81
C GLY A 444 14.81 36.12 -3.20
N VAL A 445 15.98 35.89 -3.78
CA VAL A 445 16.12 35.20 -5.08
C VAL A 445 15.78 33.71 -4.95
N LEU A 446 16.21 33.06 -3.87
CA LEU A 446 15.84 31.69 -3.55
C LEU A 446 14.33 31.53 -3.43
N LEU A 447 13.71 32.36 -2.58
CA LEU A 447 12.27 32.29 -2.32
C LEU A 447 11.44 32.71 -3.54
N GLY A 448 11.91 33.68 -4.31
CA GLY A 448 11.28 34.09 -5.57
C GLY A 448 11.29 32.97 -6.62
N ALA A 449 12.41 32.27 -6.78
CA ALA A 449 12.51 31.14 -7.70
C ALA A 449 11.62 29.96 -7.26
N MET A 450 11.59 29.67 -5.96
CA MET A 450 10.67 28.67 -5.39
C MET A 450 9.21 29.05 -5.61
N LEU A 451 8.86 30.32 -5.41
CA LEU A 451 7.50 30.83 -5.61
C LEU A 451 7.03 30.66 -7.05
N VAL A 452 7.86 31.01 -8.04
CA VAL A 452 7.53 30.83 -9.46
C VAL A 452 7.22 29.37 -9.76
N LEU A 453 8.02 28.44 -9.22
CA LEU A 453 7.82 27.00 -9.43
C LEU A 453 6.54 26.50 -8.70
N CYS A 454 6.29 26.95 -7.48
CA CYS A 454 5.07 26.68 -6.72
C CYS A 454 3.81 27.10 -7.49
N VAL A 455 3.82 28.34 -8.02
CA VAL A 455 2.69 28.90 -8.77
C VAL A 455 2.50 28.14 -10.08
N ALA A 456 3.57 27.85 -10.82
CA ALA A 456 3.50 27.04 -12.04
C ALA A 456 2.91 25.64 -11.76
N LEU A 457 3.31 24.98 -10.67
CA LEU A 457 2.75 23.70 -10.25
C LEU A 457 1.29 23.81 -9.80
N ALA A 458 0.90 24.89 -9.12
CA ALA A 458 -0.50 25.10 -8.75
C ALA A 458 -1.41 25.22 -9.98
N PHE A 459 -0.91 25.83 -11.07
CA PHE A 459 -1.66 25.95 -12.33
C PHE A 459 -1.76 24.62 -13.09
N THR A 460 -0.70 23.80 -13.14
CA THR A 460 -0.74 22.47 -13.77
C THR A 460 -1.54 21.44 -12.98
N MET A 461 -1.86 21.72 -11.72
CA MET A 461 -2.58 20.82 -10.82
C MET A 461 -4.01 21.30 -10.51
N THR A 462 -4.49 22.35 -11.21
CA THR A 462 -5.92 22.64 -11.24
C THR A 462 -6.64 21.41 -11.81
N PRO A 463 -7.84 21.06 -11.30
CA PRO A 463 -8.57 19.93 -11.85
C PRO A 463 -8.95 20.30 -13.28
N GLU A 464 -8.12 19.89 -14.24
CA GLU A 464 -8.52 19.82 -15.63
C GLU A 464 -9.75 18.90 -15.63
N GLY A 465 -10.89 19.53 -15.90
CA GLY A 465 -12.08 18.81 -16.24
C GLY A 465 -11.76 17.92 -17.43
N ARG A 466 -11.96 16.61 -17.25
CA ARG A 466 -12.37 15.65 -18.28
C ARG A 466 -11.98 16.07 -19.71
N GLY A 467 -10.69 16.04 -20.02
CA GLY A 467 -10.25 15.77 -21.38
C GLY A 467 -10.22 14.27 -21.53
N ALA A 468 -11.13 13.70 -22.31
CA ALA A 468 -10.85 12.40 -22.88
C ALA A 468 -9.52 12.54 -23.63
N ASP A 469 -8.48 11.80 -23.22
CA ASP A 469 -7.30 11.65 -24.06
C ASP A 469 -7.80 11.29 -25.46
N GLN A 470 -7.31 12.02 -26.48
CA GLN A 470 -7.66 11.69 -27.85
C GLN A 470 -7.32 10.22 -28.08
N PRO A 471 -8.23 9.43 -28.71
CA PRO A 471 -7.99 8.01 -28.94
C PRO A 471 -6.64 7.85 -29.64
N LYS A 472 -5.75 7.06 -29.02
CA LYS A 472 -4.46 6.77 -29.62
C LYS A 472 -4.69 5.68 -30.63
N GLU A 473 -4.64 6.04 -31.92
CA GLU A 473 -4.70 5.07 -33.00
C GLU A 473 -3.40 4.24 -32.97
N VAL A 474 -3.51 2.94 -32.71
CA VAL A 474 -2.36 2.03 -32.74
C VAL A 474 -2.50 1.17 -33.98
N LYS A 475 -1.66 1.45 -34.98
CA LYS A 475 -1.56 0.60 -36.17
C LYS A 475 -0.78 -0.65 -35.81
N ILE A 476 -1.44 -1.81 -35.83
CA ILE A 476 -0.84 -3.10 -35.52
C ILE A 476 -0.61 -3.84 -36.83
N ALA A 477 0.60 -4.37 -37.01
CA ALA A 477 0.86 -5.32 -38.08
C ALA A 477 0.18 -6.64 -37.71
N SER A 478 -0.84 -7.06 -38.48
CA SER A 478 -1.33 -8.44 -38.41
C SER A 478 -0.62 -9.29 -39.45
N GLU A 479 -0.57 -10.61 -39.23
CA GLU A 479 -0.07 -11.57 -40.21
C GLU A 479 -0.90 -11.57 -41.52
N HIS A 480 -2.12 -11.01 -41.49
CA HIS A 480 -3.08 -10.97 -42.60
C HIS A 480 -3.26 -9.55 -43.20
N GLY A 481 -2.34 -8.61 -42.90
CA GLY A 481 -2.39 -7.21 -43.34
C GLY A 481 -2.58 -6.23 -42.17
N ALA A 482 -2.10 -5.00 -42.26
CA ALA A 482 -2.18 -4.05 -41.14
C ALA A 482 -3.64 -3.78 -40.75
N ARG A 483 -4.06 -4.19 -39.56
CA ARG A 483 -5.34 -3.80 -38.95
C ARG A 483 -5.05 -2.72 -37.90
N SER A 484 -5.73 -1.58 -38.00
CA SER A 484 -5.67 -0.55 -36.97
C SER A 484 -6.72 -0.82 -35.90
N VAL A 485 -6.32 -0.73 -34.64
CA VAL A 485 -7.27 -0.67 -33.52
C VAL A 485 -7.08 0.66 -32.81
N GLN A 486 -8.17 1.23 -32.33
CA GLN A 486 -8.11 2.43 -31.51
C GLN A 486 -8.11 2.03 -30.04
N VAL A 487 -7.13 2.54 -29.30
CA VAL A 487 -7.05 2.30 -27.86
C VAL A 487 -7.35 3.58 -27.13
N ARG A 488 -8.31 3.51 -26.21
CA ARG A 488 -8.67 4.61 -25.34
C ARG A 488 -8.63 4.18 -23.90
N GLU A 489 -7.98 4.99 -23.08
CA GLU A 489 -8.12 4.89 -21.64
C GLU A 489 -9.38 5.66 -21.23
N LEU A 490 -10.42 4.91 -20.84
CA LEU A 490 -11.76 5.46 -20.67
C LEU A 490 -11.94 6.07 -19.27
N PHE A 491 -11.39 5.43 -18.24
CA PHE A 491 -11.54 5.87 -16.86
C PHE A 491 -10.34 5.48 -15.99
N LYS A 492 -9.99 6.38 -15.08
CA LYS A 492 -8.93 6.20 -14.07
C LYS A 492 -9.52 6.44 -12.67
N PRO A 493 -9.56 5.43 -11.78
CA PRO A 493 -9.97 5.60 -10.37
C PRO A 493 -8.98 6.48 -9.59
N ALA A 494 -9.14 6.59 -8.27
CA ALA A 494 -8.20 7.34 -7.42
C ALA A 494 -6.74 6.80 -7.53
N PRO A 495 -5.69 7.54 -7.12
CA PRO A 495 -4.33 6.98 -7.07
C PRO A 495 -4.30 5.67 -6.27
N SER A 496 -3.35 4.78 -6.58
CA SER A 496 -3.20 3.49 -5.89
C SER A 496 -4.49 2.65 -5.92
N SER A 497 -5.19 2.67 -7.06
CA SER A 497 -6.44 1.93 -7.27
C SER A 497 -6.34 1.00 -8.48
N TRP A 498 -7.06 -0.12 -8.40
CA TRP A 498 -6.98 -1.24 -9.32
C TRP A 498 -8.39 -1.57 -9.81
N ILE A 499 -8.49 -2.01 -11.06
CA ILE A 499 -9.73 -2.56 -11.61
C ILE A 499 -9.48 -4.03 -11.92
N ALA A 500 -9.79 -4.89 -10.96
CA ALA A 500 -9.69 -6.35 -11.11
C ALA A 500 -11.04 -6.97 -11.52
N SER A 501 -12.16 -6.36 -11.14
CA SER A 501 -13.48 -6.82 -11.58
C SER A 501 -13.65 -6.70 -13.09
N SER A 502 -14.38 -7.63 -13.69
CA SER A 502 -14.72 -7.57 -15.12
C SER A 502 -15.76 -6.47 -15.35
N PRO A 503 -15.58 -5.57 -16.32
CA PRO A 503 -16.55 -4.52 -16.58
C PRO A 503 -17.86 -5.11 -17.11
N LEU A 504 -18.99 -4.63 -16.61
CA LEU A 504 -20.30 -4.94 -17.17
C LEU A 504 -20.78 -3.81 -18.08
N VAL A 505 -21.05 -4.11 -19.34
CA VAL A 505 -21.64 -3.16 -20.29
C VAL A 505 -23.15 -3.33 -20.33
N ASP A 506 -23.91 -2.27 -20.05
CA ASP A 506 -25.37 -2.26 -20.14
C ASP A 506 -25.83 -0.95 -20.81
N GLY A 507 -26.32 -1.05 -22.04
CA GLY A 507 -26.73 0.10 -22.83
C GLY A 507 -25.63 1.16 -22.94
N ASP A 508 -25.92 2.38 -22.47
CA ASP A 508 -25.01 3.52 -22.47
C ASP A 508 -24.07 3.58 -21.24
N ARG A 509 -24.01 2.51 -20.44
CA ARG A 509 -23.26 2.48 -19.18
C ARG A 509 -22.25 1.34 -19.12
N ILE A 510 -21.23 1.58 -18.30
CA ILE A 510 -20.29 0.56 -17.84
C ILE A 510 -20.30 0.56 -16.32
N TYR A 511 -20.46 -0.61 -15.72
CA TYR A 511 -20.34 -0.82 -14.28
C TYR A 511 -19.04 -1.55 -13.98
N VAL A 512 -18.33 -1.10 -12.95
CA VAL A 512 -17.04 -1.68 -12.59
C VAL A 512 -16.75 -1.52 -11.10
N GLY A 513 -16.28 -2.58 -10.47
CA GLY A 513 -15.71 -2.58 -9.12
C GLY A 513 -14.22 -2.25 -9.15
N ALA A 514 -13.80 -1.39 -8.22
CA ALA A 514 -12.41 -1.04 -8.04
C ALA A 514 -11.95 -1.30 -6.62
N VAL A 515 -10.66 -1.57 -6.49
CA VAL A 515 -9.95 -1.64 -5.22
C VAL A 515 -9.16 -0.36 -5.02
N HIS A 516 -9.14 0.17 -3.79
CA HIS A 516 -8.48 1.41 -3.42
C HIS A 516 -7.48 1.22 -2.28
N GLY A 517 -6.36 1.94 -2.38
CA GLY A 517 -5.35 2.06 -1.33
C GLY A 517 -4.26 1.00 -1.40
N GLU A 518 -3.12 1.32 -0.79
CA GLU A 518 -2.02 0.38 -0.61
C GLU A 518 -2.50 -0.73 0.35
N GLN A 519 -2.45 -1.99 -0.08
CA GLN A 519 -2.89 -3.19 0.68
C GLN A 519 -4.40 -3.49 0.70
N TYR A 520 -5.16 -3.10 -0.34
CA TYR A 520 -6.54 -3.56 -0.53
C TYR A 520 -7.53 -3.16 0.60
N GLN A 521 -7.37 -1.94 1.13
CA GLN A 521 -8.09 -1.52 2.34
C GLN A 521 -9.55 -1.14 2.10
N SER A 522 -9.89 -0.71 0.89
CA SER A 522 -11.24 -0.25 0.55
C SER A 522 -11.57 -0.47 -0.92
N GLY A 523 -12.82 -0.28 -1.31
CA GLY A 523 -13.25 -0.39 -2.70
C GLY A 523 -14.42 0.54 -3.02
N ALA A 524 -14.77 0.58 -4.29
CA ALA A 524 -15.95 1.30 -4.76
C ALA A 524 -16.50 0.66 -6.04
N ILE A 525 -17.80 0.85 -6.27
CA ILE A 525 -18.46 0.58 -7.54
C ILE A 525 -18.62 1.89 -8.28
N TYR A 526 -18.28 1.88 -9.56
CA TYR A 526 -18.46 2.99 -10.47
C TYR A 526 -19.50 2.63 -11.53
N CYS A 527 -20.37 3.60 -11.84
CA CYS A 527 -21.12 3.63 -13.09
C CYS A 527 -20.53 4.73 -13.96
N LEU A 528 -20.16 4.37 -15.18
CA LEU A 528 -19.51 5.22 -16.15
C LEU A 528 -20.40 5.35 -17.37
N ASP A 529 -20.38 6.51 -18.00
CA ASP A 529 -20.89 6.68 -19.35
C ASP A 529 -20.00 5.91 -20.34
N ARG A 530 -20.59 5.01 -21.13
CA ARG A 530 -19.85 4.09 -22.02
C ARG A 530 -19.04 4.82 -23.08
N THR A 531 -19.53 5.98 -23.56
CA THR A 531 -18.91 6.73 -24.65
C THR A 531 -17.81 7.65 -24.15
N THR A 532 -18.04 8.32 -23.02
CA THR A 532 -17.14 9.38 -22.52
C THR A 532 -16.23 8.92 -21.39
N GLY A 533 -16.58 7.84 -20.70
CA GLY A 533 -15.92 7.41 -19.45
C GLY A 533 -16.25 8.27 -18.24
N ALA A 534 -17.17 9.22 -18.39
CA ALA A 534 -17.61 10.08 -17.31
C ALA A 534 -18.29 9.27 -16.22
N VAL A 535 -17.80 9.39 -14.97
CA VAL A 535 -18.49 8.86 -13.79
C VAL A 535 -19.89 9.48 -13.71
N ARG A 536 -20.92 8.62 -13.74
CA ARG A 536 -22.33 8.95 -13.49
C ARG A 536 -22.65 8.90 -12.00
N TRP A 537 -22.20 7.84 -11.32
CA TRP A 537 -22.29 7.72 -9.87
C TRP A 537 -21.18 6.80 -9.32
N THR A 538 -20.93 6.93 -8.01
CA THR A 538 -20.02 6.05 -7.26
C THR A 538 -20.71 5.57 -5.98
N PHE A 539 -20.54 4.28 -5.67
CA PHE A 539 -20.98 3.68 -4.41
C PHE A 539 -19.77 3.14 -3.64
N ASN A 540 -19.67 3.47 -2.35
CA ASN A 540 -18.59 3.00 -1.47
C ASN A 540 -19.05 2.73 -0.02
N ASP A 541 -20.36 2.47 0.17
CA ASP A 541 -21.01 2.29 1.48
C ASP A 541 -20.63 3.35 2.54
N GLY A 542 -20.52 4.62 2.14
CA GLY A 542 -20.11 5.70 3.05
C GLY A 542 -18.65 5.59 3.50
N GLY A 543 -17.79 5.02 2.65
CA GLY A 543 -16.37 4.79 2.91
C GLY A 543 -16.05 3.49 3.65
N LYS A 544 -17.05 2.62 3.86
CA LYS A 544 -16.88 1.35 4.59
C LYS A 544 -16.74 0.14 3.69
N MET A 545 -16.99 0.31 2.39
CA MET A 545 -16.93 -0.79 1.44
C MET A 545 -15.51 -1.34 1.37
N LYS A 546 -15.39 -2.66 1.53
CA LYS A 546 -14.10 -3.36 1.35
C LYS A 546 -13.74 -3.37 -0.14
N ASN A 547 -12.55 -3.85 -0.44
CA ASN A 547 -12.12 -4.11 -1.82
C ASN A 547 -13.15 -4.92 -2.63
N VAL A 548 -13.24 -4.64 -3.93
CA VAL A 548 -14.21 -5.27 -4.83
C VAL A 548 -13.48 -6.01 -5.95
N PHE A 549 -13.59 -7.34 -5.93
CA PHE A 549 -13.15 -8.23 -7.01
C PHE A 549 -14.33 -8.82 -7.80
N SER A 550 -15.47 -9.00 -7.13
CA SER A 550 -16.74 -9.45 -7.72
C SER A 550 -17.13 -8.59 -8.92
N SER A 551 -17.41 -9.23 -10.05
CA SER A 551 -17.87 -8.53 -11.25
C SER A 551 -19.35 -8.19 -11.09
N PRO A 552 -19.79 -6.94 -11.36
CA PRO A 552 -21.17 -6.54 -11.15
C PRO A 552 -22.12 -7.26 -12.12
N CYS A 553 -23.34 -7.56 -11.66
CA CYS A 553 -24.44 -8.08 -12.48
C CYS A 553 -25.61 -7.10 -12.47
N VAL A 554 -26.20 -6.76 -13.62
CA VAL A 554 -27.39 -5.91 -13.71
C VAL A 554 -28.57 -6.69 -14.27
N VAL A 555 -29.68 -6.71 -13.52
CA VAL A 555 -30.97 -7.27 -13.97
C VAL A 555 -32.09 -6.37 -13.49
N ASN A 556 -33.02 -6.02 -14.39
CA ASN A 556 -34.22 -5.22 -14.08
C ASN A 556 -33.91 -3.90 -13.33
N GLY A 557 -32.88 -3.16 -13.78
CA GLY A 557 -32.49 -1.88 -13.18
C GLY A 557 -31.83 -1.98 -11.80
N ARG A 558 -31.42 -3.19 -11.39
CA ARG A 558 -30.72 -3.46 -10.13
C ARG A 558 -29.33 -4.01 -10.40
N LEU A 559 -28.33 -3.50 -9.70
CA LEU A 559 -26.95 -3.95 -9.75
C LEU A 559 -26.64 -4.79 -8.50
N TYR A 560 -25.99 -5.93 -8.69
CA TYR A 560 -25.62 -6.88 -7.64
C TYR A 560 -24.11 -7.09 -7.64
N THR A 561 -23.49 -7.07 -6.46
CA THR A 561 -22.03 -7.21 -6.31
C THR A 561 -21.63 -7.54 -4.88
N GLY A 562 -20.54 -8.29 -4.72
CA GLY A 562 -19.93 -8.58 -3.42
C GLY A 562 -18.75 -7.67 -3.06
N GLU A 563 -18.33 -7.69 -1.80
CA GLU A 563 -17.07 -7.10 -1.31
C GLU A 563 -16.17 -8.12 -0.60
N GLY A 564 -14.91 -7.76 -0.42
CA GLY A 564 -13.93 -8.55 0.33
C GLY A 564 -12.89 -9.23 -0.56
N PHE A 565 -11.92 -9.84 0.12
CA PHE A 565 -10.88 -10.71 -0.44
C PHE A 565 -10.55 -11.78 0.60
N HIS A 566 -9.82 -12.84 0.27
CA HIS A 566 -9.63 -14.03 1.14
C HIS A 566 -9.33 -13.77 2.63
N GLN A 567 -8.64 -12.68 2.99
CA GLN A 567 -8.37 -12.29 4.39
C GLN A 567 -9.56 -11.63 5.13
N HIS A 568 -10.59 -11.24 4.41
CA HIS A 568 -11.75 -10.55 4.94
C HIS A 568 -12.79 -11.55 5.46
N ARG A 569 -13.46 -11.10 6.52
CA ARG A 569 -14.58 -11.74 7.19
C ARG A 569 -15.64 -10.65 7.43
N ASP A 570 -16.86 -11.07 7.74
CA ASP A 570 -18.00 -10.18 7.97
C ASP A 570 -18.22 -9.22 6.78
N CYS A 571 -18.17 -9.76 5.56
CA CYS A 571 -18.36 -8.99 4.33
C CYS A 571 -19.84 -8.79 4.02
N LYS A 572 -20.10 -7.97 3.01
CA LYS A 572 -21.43 -7.65 2.54
C LYS A 572 -21.58 -7.91 1.05
N PHE A 573 -22.74 -8.43 0.70
CA PHE A 573 -23.24 -8.47 -0.65
C PHE A 573 -24.31 -7.38 -0.83
N TYR A 574 -24.23 -6.62 -1.92
CA TYR A 574 -25.06 -5.43 -2.12
C TYR A 574 -26.01 -5.57 -3.30
N CYS A 575 -27.19 -4.98 -3.17
CA CYS A 575 -28.05 -4.62 -4.30
C CYS A 575 -28.20 -3.10 -4.35
N LEU A 576 -27.89 -2.52 -5.50
CA LEU A 576 -27.97 -1.09 -5.78
C LEU A 576 -28.99 -0.83 -6.88
N ASN A 577 -29.59 0.34 -6.89
CA ASN A 577 -30.29 0.84 -8.05
C ASN A 577 -29.26 1.17 -9.15
N ALA A 578 -29.39 0.55 -10.32
CA ALA A 578 -28.39 0.65 -11.39
C ALA A 578 -28.28 2.08 -11.98
N ASP A 579 -29.36 2.87 -11.93
CA ASP A 579 -29.38 4.25 -12.44
C ASP A 579 -28.69 5.24 -11.51
N THR A 580 -28.84 5.05 -10.19
CA THR A 580 -28.49 6.06 -9.18
C THR A 580 -27.35 5.65 -8.24
N GLY A 581 -27.03 4.35 -8.17
CA GLY A 581 -26.09 3.80 -7.20
C GLY A 581 -26.63 3.74 -5.77
N ALA A 582 -27.91 4.07 -5.56
CA ALA A 582 -28.54 4.02 -4.24
C ALA A 582 -28.65 2.57 -3.75
N LYS A 583 -28.19 2.31 -2.53
CA LYS A 583 -28.32 0.99 -1.89
C LYS A 583 -29.80 0.66 -1.65
N LEU A 584 -30.24 -0.45 -2.23
CA LEU A 584 -31.59 -0.98 -2.06
C LEU A 584 -31.65 -1.95 -0.87
N TRP A 585 -30.68 -2.87 -0.80
CA TRP A 585 -30.52 -3.80 0.32
C TRP A 585 -29.07 -4.32 0.40
N GLU A 586 -28.72 -4.93 1.54
CA GLU A 586 -27.45 -5.63 1.75
C GLU A 586 -27.68 -6.96 2.49
N VAL A 587 -26.84 -7.95 2.22
CA VAL A 587 -26.77 -9.24 2.93
C VAL A 587 -25.39 -9.35 3.58
N ARG A 588 -25.32 -9.80 4.82
CA ARG A 588 -24.04 -10.05 5.52
C ARG A 588 -23.64 -11.51 5.37
N THR A 589 -22.36 -11.73 5.13
CA THR A 589 -21.72 -13.04 5.04
C THR A 589 -20.58 -13.11 6.06
N GLY A 590 -20.33 -14.29 6.61
CA GLY A 590 -19.21 -14.58 7.50
C GLY A 590 -17.85 -14.52 6.80
N SER A 591 -17.81 -14.60 5.48
CA SER A 591 -16.60 -14.58 4.66
C SER A 591 -16.74 -13.67 3.43
N HIS A 592 -15.65 -13.49 2.68
CA HIS A 592 -15.56 -12.64 1.49
C HIS A 592 -16.49 -13.08 0.37
N THR A 593 -16.97 -12.13 -0.42
CA THR A 593 -17.85 -12.37 -1.57
C THR A 593 -17.14 -11.92 -2.85
N GLU A 594 -16.13 -12.70 -3.26
CA GLU A 594 -15.35 -12.44 -4.48
C GLU A 594 -16.07 -12.94 -5.74
N SER A 595 -16.89 -13.96 -5.58
CA SER A 595 -17.73 -14.54 -6.63
C SER A 595 -18.63 -13.49 -7.29
N SER A 596 -18.69 -13.48 -8.62
CA SER A 596 -19.64 -12.70 -9.40
C SER A 596 -21.04 -13.33 -9.29
N PRO A 597 -22.10 -12.55 -9.02
CA PRO A 597 -23.42 -13.11 -8.78
C PRO A 597 -24.14 -13.53 -10.06
N CYS A 598 -24.94 -14.59 -9.96
CA CYS A 598 -25.90 -14.98 -10.98
C CYS A 598 -27.32 -14.58 -10.54
N VAL A 599 -28.07 -13.90 -11.40
CA VAL A 599 -29.43 -13.44 -11.10
C VAL A 599 -30.41 -14.01 -12.12
N VAL A 600 -31.34 -14.84 -11.65
CA VAL A 600 -32.34 -15.50 -12.50
C VAL A 600 -33.61 -15.79 -11.70
N ASP A 601 -34.77 -15.69 -12.36
CA ASP A 601 -36.09 -16.01 -11.78
C ASP A 601 -36.36 -15.34 -10.42
N GLY A 602 -35.95 -14.07 -10.27
CA GLY A 602 -36.14 -13.30 -9.05
C GLY A 602 -35.26 -13.74 -7.87
N LYS A 603 -34.22 -14.55 -8.11
CA LYS A 603 -33.24 -14.97 -7.10
C LYS A 603 -31.84 -14.53 -7.49
N VAL A 604 -30.98 -14.36 -6.48
CA VAL A 604 -29.56 -14.02 -6.63
C VAL A 604 -28.75 -15.13 -5.98
N PHE A 605 -27.79 -15.67 -6.72
CA PHE A 605 -26.87 -16.72 -6.28
C PHE A 605 -25.45 -16.19 -6.26
N PHE A 606 -24.72 -16.40 -5.17
CA PHE A 606 -23.34 -15.92 -5.05
C PHE A 606 -22.54 -16.76 -4.04
N GLY A 607 -21.26 -16.99 -4.37
CA GLY A 607 -20.29 -17.60 -3.46
C GLY A 607 -19.79 -16.63 -2.40
N ALA A 608 -19.50 -17.14 -1.21
CA ALA A 608 -19.03 -16.38 -0.06
C ALA A 608 -17.80 -17.02 0.62
N GLY A 609 -16.85 -17.57 -0.14
CA GLY A 609 -15.64 -18.19 0.39
C GLY A 609 -15.96 -19.32 1.37
N ASP A 610 -15.38 -19.29 2.58
CA ASP A 610 -15.62 -20.29 3.63
C ASP A 610 -17.07 -20.31 4.16
N ASP A 611 -17.90 -19.33 3.78
CA ASP A 611 -19.32 -19.30 4.14
C ASP A 611 -20.19 -19.93 3.04
N GLY A 612 -19.60 -20.61 2.05
CA GLY A 612 -20.33 -21.41 1.08
C GLY A 612 -21.14 -20.60 0.07
N LEU A 613 -22.28 -21.18 -0.37
CA LEU A 613 -23.09 -20.64 -1.47
C LEU A 613 -24.44 -20.13 -0.97
N TYR A 614 -24.79 -18.92 -1.36
CA TYR A 614 -26.05 -18.27 -1.00
C TYR A 614 -27.04 -18.24 -2.15
N CYS A 615 -28.33 -18.34 -1.80
CA CYS A 615 -29.45 -17.94 -2.65
C CYS A 615 -30.35 -16.99 -1.87
N VAL A 616 -30.58 -15.80 -2.41
CA VAL A 616 -31.42 -14.76 -1.79
C VAL A 616 -32.45 -14.22 -2.77
N ASN A 617 -33.52 -13.63 -2.25
CA ASN A 617 -34.54 -12.99 -3.07
C ASN A 617 -33.99 -11.69 -3.68
N ALA A 618 -34.15 -11.52 -4.99
CA ALA A 618 -33.64 -10.36 -5.71
C ALA A 618 -34.32 -9.03 -5.31
N ALA A 619 -35.55 -9.11 -4.79
CA ALA A 619 -36.34 -7.94 -4.42
C ALA A 619 -35.83 -7.26 -3.14
N ASP A 620 -35.48 -8.04 -2.12
CA ASP A 620 -35.20 -7.56 -0.75
C ASP A 620 -33.97 -8.17 -0.07
N GLY A 621 -33.29 -9.14 -0.69
CA GLY A 621 -32.12 -9.82 -0.13
C GLY A 621 -32.46 -10.84 0.96
N SER A 622 -33.73 -11.18 1.17
CA SER A 622 -34.12 -12.23 2.13
C SER A 622 -33.55 -13.60 1.73
N PRO A 623 -33.07 -14.40 2.69
CA PRO A 623 -32.49 -15.70 2.39
C PRO A 623 -33.55 -16.66 1.84
N VAL A 624 -33.25 -17.32 0.73
CA VAL A 624 -34.03 -18.45 0.19
C VAL A 624 -33.45 -19.75 0.72
N TRP A 625 -32.15 -19.95 0.51
CA TRP A 625 -31.37 -21.06 1.09
C TRP A 625 -29.88 -20.70 1.16
N HIS A 626 -29.13 -21.45 1.95
CA HIS A 626 -27.69 -21.29 2.17
C HIS A 626 -27.05 -22.67 2.31
N GLU A 627 -26.09 -22.98 1.43
CA GLU A 627 -25.34 -24.24 1.47
C GLU A 627 -23.94 -23.98 2.03
N ALA A 628 -23.80 -24.18 3.34
CA ALA A 628 -22.57 -23.94 4.10
C ALA A 628 -21.73 -25.21 4.34
N LYS A 629 -22.09 -26.37 3.74
CA LYS A 629 -21.54 -27.67 4.13
C LYS A 629 -20.07 -27.86 3.73
N GLY A 630 -19.17 -27.27 4.49
CA GLY A 630 -17.77 -27.65 4.43
C GLY A 630 -17.03 -27.20 3.17
N LEU A 631 -17.51 -26.16 2.47
CA LEU A 631 -16.97 -25.73 1.18
C LEU A 631 -16.43 -24.32 1.27
N HIS A 632 -15.33 -24.10 0.54
CA HIS A 632 -14.85 -22.78 0.18
C HIS A 632 -15.31 -22.46 -1.25
N VAL A 633 -16.18 -21.46 -1.43
CA VAL A 633 -16.83 -21.17 -2.72
C VAL A 633 -16.51 -19.75 -3.18
N ASP A 634 -15.50 -19.64 -4.04
CA ASP A 634 -15.14 -18.40 -4.74
C ASP A 634 -15.53 -18.42 -6.22
N ALA A 635 -15.83 -19.60 -6.77
CA ALA A 635 -16.27 -19.75 -8.15
C ALA A 635 -17.65 -19.12 -8.38
N ASP A 636 -17.82 -18.50 -9.53
CA ASP A 636 -19.10 -17.92 -9.96
C ASP A 636 -20.15 -19.05 -10.17
N PRO A 637 -21.36 -18.95 -9.58
CA PRO A 637 -22.39 -19.96 -9.73
C PRO A 637 -23.04 -19.87 -11.11
N LEU A 638 -23.08 -20.99 -11.85
CA LEU A 638 -23.83 -21.09 -13.10
C LEU A 638 -25.25 -21.60 -12.82
N VAL A 639 -26.28 -20.78 -13.08
CA VAL A 639 -27.69 -21.17 -12.87
C VAL A 639 -28.44 -21.30 -14.18
N VAL A 640 -28.93 -22.51 -14.47
CA VAL A 640 -29.62 -22.82 -15.73
C VAL A 640 -30.55 -24.00 -15.58
N GLY A 641 -31.77 -23.90 -16.13
CA GLY A 641 -32.75 -24.98 -16.11
C GLY A 641 -33.13 -25.45 -14.70
N GLY A 642 -33.20 -24.53 -13.74
CA GLY A 642 -33.51 -24.85 -12.34
C GLY A 642 -32.38 -25.52 -11.56
N ARG A 643 -31.15 -25.52 -12.08
CA ARG A 643 -29.97 -26.10 -11.42
C ARG A 643 -28.89 -25.06 -11.20
N VAL A 644 -28.12 -25.22 -10.14
CA VAL A 644 -26.93 -24.42 -9.82
C VAL A 644 -25.70 -25.30 -9.92
N PHE A 645 -24.77 -24.97 -10.80
CA PHE A 645 -23.47 -25.64 -10.93
C PHE A 645 -22.38 -24.73 -10.37
N CYS A 646 -21.51 -25.29 -9.53
CA CYS A 646 -20.41 -24.53 -8.96
C CYS A 646 -19.27 -25.46 -8.54
N GLY A 647 -18.09 -24.89 -8.37
CA GLY A 647 -16.90 -25.56 -7.89
C GLY A 647 -16.49 -25.07 -6.52
N SER A 648 -15.73 -25.89 -5.79
CA SER A 648 -15.11 -25.48 -4.53
C SER A 648 -13.59 -25.41 -4.64
N GLY A 649 -13.04 -24.45 -3.89
CA GLY A 649 -11.62 -24.24 -3.71
C GLY A 649 -11.11 -24.83 -2.39
N VAL A 650 -9.88 -24.46 -2.05
CA VAL A 650 -9.26 -24.76 -0.76
C VAL A 650 -9.25 -23.49 0.08
N GLY A 651 -9.90 -23.52 1.24
CA GLY A 651 -10.01 -22.39 2.16
C GLY A 651 -9.30 -22.62 3.50
N ASP A 652 -9.42 -21.64 4.41
CA ASP A 652 -8.83 -21.73 5.76
C ASP A 652 -9.48 -22.86 6.58
N ALA A 653 -10.79 -23.08 6.38
CA ALA A 653 -11.57 -24.07 7.11
C ALA A 653 -11.69 -25.42 6.38
N TYR A 654 -11.57 -25.42 5.04
CA TYR A 654 -11.96 -26.56 4.22
C TYR A 654 -10.91 -26.87 3.15
N GLN A 655 -10.52 -28.14 3.06
CA GLN A 655 -9.45 -28.61 2.19
C GLN A 655 -9.96 -29.54 1.07
N GLU A 656 -11.24 -29.92 1.11
CA GLU A 656 -11.84 -30.77 0.09
C GLU A 656 -12.34 -29.92 -1.09
N THR A 657 -11.96 -30.36 -2.29
CA THR A 657 -12.35 -29.72 -3.55
C THR A 657 -13.35 -30.59 -4.30
N CYS A 658 -14.39 -29.98 -4.86
CA CYS A 658 -15.41 -30.69 -5.61
C CYS A 658 -16.05 -29.82 -6.68
N VAL A 659 -16.70 -30.48 -7.64
CA VAL A 659 -17.73 -29.87 -8.48
C VAL A 659 -19.08 -30.41 -8.02
N PHE A 660 -20.09 -29.55 -7.98
CA PHE A 660 -21.41 -29.93 -7.49
C PHE A 660 -22.54 -29.27 -8.27
N CYS A 661 -23.72 -29.88 -8.15
CA CYS A 661 -24.97 -29.44 -8.73
C CYS A 661 -26.06 -29.44 -7.66
N LEU A 662 -26.71 -28.31 -7.46
CA LEU A 662 -27.83 -28.13 -6.54
C LEU A 662 -29.11 -27.80 -7.30
N ASP A 663 -30.26 -28.09 -6.69
CA ASP A 663 -31.55 -27.57 -7.12
C ASP A 663 -31.63 -26.06 -6.81
N ALA A 664 -31.99 -25.24 -7.79
CA ALA A 664 -32.01 -23.79 -7.64
C ALA A 664 -33.16 -23.28 -6.75
N ALA A 665 -34.21 -24.07 -6.54
CA ALA A 665 -35.35 -23.68 -5.74
C ALA A 665 -35.07 -23.83 -4.24
N ASP A 666 -34.42 -24.92 -3.82
CA ASP A 666 -34.25 -25.26 -2.40
C ASP A 666 -32.82 -25.58 -1.96
N GLY A 667 -31.85 -25.56 -2.89
CA GLY A 667 -30.44 -25.77 -2.59
C GLY A 667 -30.07 -27.24 -2.32
N LYS A 668 -31.01 -28.19 -2.51
CA LYS A 668 -30.70 -29.61 -2.30
C LYS A 668 -29.72 -30.11 -3.33
N GLU A 669 -28.77 -30.91 -2.87
CA GLU A 669 -27.78 -31.55 -3.73
C GLU A 669 -28.45 -32.54 -4.70
N ILE A 670 -28.17 -32.35 -5.99
CA ILE A 670 -28.53 -33.29 -7.05
C ILE A 670 -27.37 -34.29 -7.24
N TRP A 671 -26.15 -33.77 -7.34
CA TRP A 671 -24.92 -34.57 -7.35
C TRP A 671 -23.72 -33.74 -6.88
N ARG A 672 -22.70 -34.44 -6.39
CA ARG A 672 -21.38 -33.90 -6.02
C ARG A 672 -20.30 -34.87 -6.45
N LYS A 673 -19.18 -34.36 -6.98
CA LYS A 673 -18.02 -35.16 -7.37
C LYS A 673 -16.74 -34.55 -6.81
N PRO A 674 -15.90 -35.34 -6.12
CA PRO A 674 -14.61 -34.86 -5.65
C PRO A 674 -13.69 -34.55 -6.84
N THR A 675 -12.87 -33.52 -6.68
CA THR A 675 -11.80 -33.18 -7.61
C THR A 675 -10.45 -33.25 -6.92
N ASP A 676 -9.40 -33.41 -7.70
CA ASP A 676 -8.00 -33.48 -7.26
C ASP A 676 -7.34 -32.10 -7.19
N LEU A 677 -7.99 -31.09 -7.76
CA LEU A 677 -7.54 -29.70 -7.83
C LEU A 677 -8.73 -28.78 -7.54
N PRO A 678 -8.47 -27.58 -6.98
CA PRO A 678 -9.53 -26.62 -6.70
C PRO A 678 -10.11 -26.01 -7.98
N ILE A 679 -11.37 -25.58 -7.89
CA ILE A 679 -12.13 -24.96 -8.96
C ILE A 679 -12.45 -23.52 -8.54
N TRP A 680 -11.74 -22.57 -9.14
CA TRP A 680 -11.87 -21.14 -8.84
C TRP A 680 -12.69 -20.37 -9.89
N GLY A 681 -12.75 -20.88 -11.13
CA GLY A 681 -13.46 -20.24 -12.24
C GLY A 681 -14.91 -20.70 -12.41
N GLU A 682 -15.71 -19.89 -13.12
CA GLU A 682 -17.08 -20.25 -13.48
C GLU A 682 -17.14 -21.50 -14.39
N ALA A 683 -18.14 -22.34 -14.17
CA ALA A 683 -18.44 -23.44 -15.09
C ALA A 683 -19.11 -22.93 -16.38
N ALA A 684 -18.89 -23.62 -17.50
CA ALA A 684 -19.61 -23.38 -18.75
C ALA A 684 -20.53 -24.57 -19.07
N LEU A 685 -21.76 -24.32 -19.52
CA LEU A 685 -22.70 -25.37 -19.96
C LEU A 685 -22.99 -25.25 -21.46
N ALA A 686 -22.82 -26.34 -22.20
CA ALA A 686 -23.26 -26.42 -23.59
C ALA A 686 -23.64 -27.85 -23.99
N GLY A 687 -24.84 -28.02 -24.57
CA GLY A 687 -25.31 -29.31 -25.07
C GLY A 687 -25.40 -30.41 -23.99
N GLY A 688 -25.85 -30.05 -22.79
CA GLY A 688 -25.96 -30.98 -21.65
C GLY A 688 -24.63 -31.33 -20.98
N ARG A 689 -23.53 -30.67 -21.37
CA ARG A 689 -22.19 -30.91 -20.83
C ARG A 689 -21.68 -29.69 -20.09
N LEU A 690 -21.15 -29.92 -18.91
CA LEU A 690 -20.53 -28.92 -18.04
C LEU A 690 -19.01 -28.95 -18.21
N TYR A 691 -18.37 -27.80 -18.37
CA TYR A 691 -16.92 -27.65 -18.48
C TYR A 691 -16.41 -26.81 -17.31
N VAL A 692 -15.36 -27.29 -16.65
CA VAL A 692 -14.76 -26.61 -15.49
C VAL A 692 -13.25 -26.58 -15.62
N GLY A 693 -12.66 -25.45 -15.24
CA GLY A 693 -11.22 -25.27 -15.09
C GLY A 693 -10.81 -25.64 -13.67
N LEU A 694 -9.64 -26.26 -13.53
CA LEU A 694 -9.07 -26.65 -12.25
C LEU A 694 -7.61 -26.20 -12.18
N GLY A 695 -7.13 -25.93 -10.98
CA GLY A 695 -5.69 -25.78 -10.75
C GLY A 695 -5.30 -25.23 -9.39
N ASN A 696 -4.02 -25.38 -9.05
CA ASN A 696 -3.44 -24.80 -7.82
C ASN A 696 -2.76 -23.44 -8.09
N GLY A 697 -2.24 -22.83 -7.03
CA GLY A 697 -1.77 -21.43 -7.03
C GLY A 697 -2.93 -20.43 -7.09
N ASN A 698 -2.65 -19.17 -7.43
CA ASN A 698 -3.64 -18.09 -7.49
C ASN A 698 -3.51 -17.23 -8.76
N PHE A 699 -4.30 -16.16 -8.92
CA PHE A 699 -4.25 -15.30 -10.11
C PHE A 699 -2.90 -14.60 -10.36
N MET A 700 -2.09 -14.39 -9.29
CA MET A 700 -0.81 -13.70 -9.35
C MET A 700 0.36 -14.67 -9.56
N ASP A 701 0.34 -15.80 -8.83
CA ASP A 701 1.51 -16.64 -8.60
C ASP A 701 1.22 -18.11 -8.88
N SER A 702 2.21 -18.76 -9.49
CA SER A 702 2.25 -20.21 -9.60
C SER A 702 2.44 -20.90 -8.26
N ASP A 703 1.86 -22.09 -8.10
CA ASP A 703 2.10 -22.95 -6.94
C ASP A 703 3.56 -23.45 -6.93
N GLU A 704 4.02 -24.03 -5.80
CA GLU A 704 5.31 -24.74 -5.77
C GLU A 704 5.30 -25.97 -6.71
N LYS A 705 4.13 -26.58 -6.91
CA LYS A 705 3.94 -27.70 -7.85
C LYS A 705 2.78 -27.41 -8.80
N PRO A 706 2.96 -26.50 -9.76
CA PRO A 706 1.93 -26.09 -10.71
C PRO A 706 1.22 -27.29 -11.35
N ALA A 707 -0.11 -27.25 -11.32
CA ALA A 707 -0.97 -28.23 -11.97
C ALA A 707 -2.30 -27.59 -12.31
N GLY A 708 -2.80 -27.87 -13.51
CA GLY A 708 -4.14 -27.49 -13.92
C GLY A 708 -4.76 -28.49 -14.87
N ALA A 709 -6.07 -28.39 -15.03
CA ALA A 709 -6.80 -29.23 -15.97
C ALA A 709 -8.10 -28.55 -16.41
N VAL A 710 -8.64 -29.03 -17.52
CA VAL A 710 -10.04 -28.85 -17.88
C VAL A 710 -10.73 -30.19 -17.80
N GLN A 711 -11.91 -30.22 -17.18
CA GLN A 711 -12.75 -31.41 -17.11
C GLN A 711 -14.12 -31.13 -17.73
N CYS A 712 -14.66 -32.15 -18.38
CA CYS A 712 -16.02 -32.16 -18.89
C CYS A 712 -16.85 -33.20 -18.16
N TYR A 713 -18.06 -32.79 -17.76
CA TYR A 713 -19.02 -33.59 -17.03
C TYR A 713 -20.35 -33.66 -17.77
N ASP A 714 -21.06 -34.77 -17.65
CA ASP A 714 -22.49 -34.81 -17.94
C ASP A 714 -23.22 -33.97 -16.89
N ALA A 715 -23.96 -32.94 -17.33
CA ALA A 715 -24.61 -32.01 -16.42
C ALA A 715 -25.78 -32.63 -15.65
N ALA A 716 -26.35 -33.73 -16.16
CA ALA A 716 -27.48 -34.39 -15.54
C ALA A 716 -27.08 -35.14 -14.27
N ASN A 717 -25.96 -35.89 -14.31
CA ASN A 717 -25.55 -36.82 -13.25
C ASN A 717 -24.12 -36.59 -12.69
N GLY A 718 -23.36 -35.67 -13.28
CA GLY A 718 -21.99 -35.35 -12.86
C GLY A 718 -20.96 -36.40 -13.26
N GLU A 719 -21.24 -37.31 -14.18
CA GLU A 719 -20.23 -38.26 -14.66
C GLU A 719 -19.19 -37.54 -15.53
N ARG A 720 -17.90 -37.73 -15.20
CA ARG A 720 -16.81 -37.13 -15.98
C ARG A 720 -16.71 -37.82 -17.34
N ILE A 721 -16.87 -37.04 -18.40
CA ILE A 721 -16.79 -37.49 -19.80
C ILE A 721 -15.33 -37.51 -20.26
N TRP A 722 -14.58 -36.44 -20.01
CA TRP A 722 -13.16 -36.35 -20.37
C TRP A 722 -12.41 -35.37 -19.46
N ARG A 723 -11.07 -35.46 -19.48
CA ARG A 723 -10.12 -34.55 -18.82
C ARG A 723 -8.98 -34.22 -19.77
N TYR A 724 -8.50 -32.99 -19.71
CA TYR A 724 -7.28 -32.53 -20.37
C TYR A 724 -6.40 -31.78 -19.37
N ASP A 725 -5.19 -32.29 -19.12
CA ASP A 725 -4.24 -31.72 -18.17
C ASP A 725 -3.36 -30.64 -18.83
N VAL A 726 -3.04 -29.60 -18.07
CA VAL A 726 -2.13 -28.51 -18.46
C VAL A 726 -1.08 -28.27 -17.37
N ALA A 727 -0.03 -27.53 -17.72
CA ALA A 727 1.14 -27.39 -16.85
C ALA A 727 0.89 -26.48 -15.63
N ASP A 728 -0.12 -25.61 -15.70
CA ASP A 728 -0.46 -24.70 -14.62
C ASP A 728 -1.97 -24.42 -14.56
N GLY A 729 -2.43 -23.75 -13.51
CA GLY A 729 -3.84 -23.64 -13.17
C GLY A 729 -4.72 -22.92 -14.20
N VAL A 730 -5.93 -23.45 -14.35
CA VAL A 730 -7.02 -22.88 -15.15
C VAL A 730 -8.04 -22.25 -14.20
N HIS A 731 -7.83 -20.98 -13.85
CA HIS A 731 -8.61 -20.24 -12.84
C HIS A 731 -9.78 -19.45 -13.42
N VAL A 732 -10.08 -19.65 -14.70
CA VAL A 732 -10.97 -18.79 -15.49
C VAL A 732 -12.19 -19.54 -15.96
N ARG A 733 -13.25 -18.78 -16.32
CA ARG A 733 -14.37 -19.33 -17.09
C ARG A 733 -13.88 -19.77 -18.46
N LEU A 734 -14.36 -20.91 -18.93
CA LEU A 734 -14.11 -21.40 -20.28
C LEU A 734 -15.12 -20.82 -21.26
N ALA A 735 -14.66 -20.43 -22.45
CA ALA A 735 -15.54 -20.07 -23.55
C ALA A 735 -15.88 -21.31 -24.38
N VAL A 736 -17.15 -21.50 -24.74
CA VAL A 736 -17.60 -22.74 -25.41
C VAL A 736 -18.48 -22.38 -26.60
N ASP A 737 -18.21 -22.95 -27.77
CA ASP A 737 -19.08 -22.82 -28.94
C ASP A 737 -19.73 -24.16 -29.32
N ARG A 738 -20.14 -24.33 -30.58
CA ARG A 738 -20.79 -25.53 -31.08
C ARG A 738 -19.92 -26.79 -30.96
N ASP A 739 -18.60 -26.69 -31.17
CA ASP A 739 -17.71 -27.84 -31.27
C ASP A 739 -16.38 -27.67 -30.53
N ARG A 740 -16.13 -26.49 -29.94
CA ARG A 740 -14.87 -26.12 -29.30
C ARG A 740 -15.06 -25.58 -27.88
N VAL A 741 -13.99 -25.74 -27.10
CA VAL A 741 -13.82 -25.20 -25.75
C VAL A 741 -12.51 -24.43 -25.74
N TYR A 742 -12.54 -23.16 -25.33
CA TYR A 742 -11.41 -22.25 -25.28
C TYR A 742 -11.13 -21.83 -23.85
N PHE A 743 -9.85 -21.75 -23.49
CA PHE A 743 -9.46 -21.30 -22.15
C PHE A 743 -8.04 -20.79 -22.13
N GLY A 744 -7.79 -19.88 -21.20
CA GLY A 744 -6.45 -19.46 -20.79
C GLY A 744 -5.95 -20.32 -19.63
N SER A 745 -4.63 -20.43 -19.53
CA SER A 745 -3.96 -21.02 -18.37
C SER A 745 -2.83 -20.11 -17.90
N ARG A 746 -2.46 -20.23 -16.63
CA ARG A 746 -1.26 -19.57 -16.11
C ARG A 746 0.04 -19.99 -16.79
N ASP A 747 0.03 -21.12 -17.50
CA ASP A 747 1.19 -21.62 -18.25
C ASP A 747 1.53 -20.82 -19.51
N HIS A 748 0.92 -19.64 -19.67
CA HIS A 748 1.07 -18.67 -20.77
C HIS A 748 0.34 -19.01 -22.06
N TYR A 749 -0.41 -20.12 -22.09
CA TYR A 749 -1.09 -20.56 -23.29
C TYR A 749 -2.59 -20.28 -23.27
N CYS A 750 -3.10 -19.94 -24.45
CA CYS A 750 -4.50 -20.12 -24.80
C CYS A 750 -4.68 -21.44 -25.55
N TYR A 751 -5.69 -22.21 -25.15
CA TYR A 751 -5.98 -23.54 -25.69
C TYR A 751 -7.33 -23.56 -26.38
N CYS A 752 -7.44 -24.40 -27.41
CA CYS A 752 -8.72 -24.83 -27.96
C CYS A 752 -8.79 -26.34 -28.00
N LEU A 753 -9.82 -26.90 -27.38
CA LEU A 753 -10.10 -28.34 -27.37
C LEU A 753 -11.40 -28.63 -28.10
N LYS A 754 -11.45 -29.81 -28.72
CA LYS A 754 -12.68 -30.34 -29.28
C LYS A 754 -13.64 -30.72 -28.16
N ARG A 755 -14.84 -30.16 -28.19
CA ARG A 755 -15.87 -30.33 -27.16
C ARG A 755 -16.31 -31.78 -26.96
N SER A 756 -16.23 -32.59 -28.02
CA SER A 756 -16.70 -33.99 -28.00
C SER A 756 -15.87 -34.89 -27.09
N ASP A 757 -14.54 -34.75 -27.12
CA ASP A 757 -13.59 -35.70 -26.54
C ASP A 757 -12.38 -35.03 -25.85
N GLY A 758 -12.34 -33.70 -25.77
CA GLY A 758 -11.30 -32.95 -25.06
C GLY A 758 -9.95 -32.92 -25.78
N LYS A 759 -9.85 -33.41 -27.02
CA LYS A 759 -8.59 -33.40 -27.77
C LYS A 759 -8.21 -31.99 -28.21
N PRO A 760 -6.93 -31.61 -28.13
CA PRO A 760 -6.50 -30.29 -28.55
C PRO A 760 -6.65 -30.12 -30.05
N LEU A 761 -7.20 -28.99 -30.45
CA LEU A 761 -7.28 -28.54 -31.84
C LEU A 761 -6.13 -27.58 -32.14
N TRP A 762 -5.89 -26.64 -31.24
CA TRP A 762 -4.72 -25.76 -31.27
C TRP A 762 -4.32 -25.29 -29.87
N LYS A 763 -3.08 -24.82 -29.76
CA LYS A 763 -2.46 -24.25 -28.55
C LYS A 763 -1.61 -23.06 -28.98
N LYS A 764 -1.86 -21.88 -28.43
CA LYS A 764 -1.15 -20.63 -28.77
C LYS A 764 -0.43 -20.08 -27.55
N ASP A 765 0.88 -19.90 -27.66
CA ASP A 765 1.68 -19.21 -26.66
C ASP A 765 1.41 -17.71 -26.75
N LEU A 766 0.97 -17.10 -25.65
CA LEU A 766 0.80 -15.66 -25.56
C LEU A 766 2.03 -15.00 -24.92
N GLY A 767 2.90 -15.77 -24.25
CA GLY A 767 4.10 -15.28 -23.59
C GLY A 767 3.85 -14.67 -22.21
N SER A 768 2.60 -14.70 -21.72
CA SER A 768 2.19 -14.19 -20.40
C SER A 768 1.02 -14.99 -19.84
N PRO A 769 0.90 -15.17 -18.50
CA PRO A 769 -0.17 -15.97 -17.90
C PRO A 769 -1.55 -15.49 -18.34
N VAL A 770 -2.49 -16.41 -18.58
CA VAL A 770 -3.85 -16.06 -19.00
C VAL A 770 -4.81 -16.39 -17.87
N VAL A 771 -5.10 -15.37 -17.05
CA VAL A 771 -5.92 -15.49 -15.84
C VAL A 771 -7.22 -14.68 -15.90
N ALA A 772 -7.49 -14.08 -17.06
CA ALA A 772 -8.76 -13.48 -17.41
C ALA A 772 -9.55 -14.45 -18.32
N SER A 773 -10.87 -14.51 -18.16
CA SER A 773 -11.71 -15.40 -18.96
C SER A 773 -11.76 -14.93 -20.41
N PRO A 774 -11.50 -15.79 -21.41
CA PRO A 774 -11.60 -15.38 -22.79
C PRO A 774 -13.06 -15.13 -23.21
N GLU A 775 -13.29 -14.12 -24.06
CA GLU A 775 -14.62 -13.75 -24.51
C GLU A 775 -14.81 -14.10 -25.99
N LEU A 776 -15.89 -14.83 -26.30
CA LEU A 776 -16.24 -15.26 -27.65
C LEU A 776 -17.20 -14.28 -28.32
N LEU A 777 -16.79 -13.71 -29.44
CA LEU A 777 -17.68 -12.97 -30.32
C LEU A 777 -18.48 -13.93 -31.19
N ARG A 778 -19.81 -13.76 -31.20
CA ARG A 778 -20.77 -14.57 -31.97
C ARG A 778 -21.61 -13.70 -32.90
N LEU A 779 -21.96 -14.24 -34.05
CA LEU A 779 -22.70 -13.53 -35.10
C LEU A 779 -24.13 -13.09 -34.73
N ASP A 780 -24.78 -13.86 -33.87
CA ASP A 780 -26.19 -13.71 -33.52
C ASP A 780 -26.39 -13.21 -32.08
N GLY A 781 -25.30 -12.90 -31.35
CA GLY A 781 -25.34 -12.50 -29.95
C GLY A 781 -25.95 -13.54 -29.01
N SER A 782 -26.18 -14.79 -29.45
CA SER A 782 -26.88 -15.80 -28.67
C SER A 782 -25.94 -16.55 -27.71
N PRO A 783 -26.27 -16.71 -26.41
CA PRO A 783 -25.50 -17.56 -25.52
C PRO A 783 -25.58 -19.03 -25.96
N GLY A 784 -24.49 -19.60 -26.46
CA GLY A 784 -24.41 -21.01 -26.90
C GLY A 784 -23.96 -21.20 -28.36
N CYS A 785 -24.25 -22.37 -28.95
CA CYS A 785 -23.73 -22.98 -30.19
C CYS A 785 -23.73 -22.18 -31.53
N GLY A 786 -23.78 -20.83 -31.52
CA GLY A 786 -23.61 -19.98 -32.70
C GLY A 786 -22.18 -19.98 -33.25
N CYS A 787 -22.02 -19.58 -34.52
CA CYS A 787 -20.72 -19.47 -35.18
C CYS A 787 -19.88 -18.35 -34.54
N SER A 788 -18.75 -18.74 -33.96
CA SER A 788 -17.77 -17.83 -33.37
C SER A 788 -16.92 -17.18 -34.46
N VAL A 789 -16.67 -15.88 -34.31
CA VAL A 789 -16.00 -15.04 -35.33
C VAL A 789 -14.84 -14.24 -34.76
N GLY A 790 -14.60 -14.34 -33.46
CA GLY A 790 -13.43 -13.78 -32.78
C GLY A 790 -13.35 -14.30 -31.35
N LEU A 791 -12.13 -14.48 -30.87
CA LEU A 791 -11.83 -14.85 -29.49
C LEU A 791 -10.94 -13.76 -28.88
N TYR A 792 -11.48 -12.99 -27.94
CA TYR A 792 -10.73 -11.95 -27.25
C TYR A 792 -10.07 -12.53 -26.00
N VAL A 793 -8.76 -12.40 -25.91
CA VAL A 793 -7.95 -12.92 -24.81
C VAL A 793 -7.10 -11.81 -24.23
N VAL A 794 -7.10 -11.70 -22.90
CA VAL A 794 -6.30 -10.75 -22.14
C VAL A 794 -5.32 -11.55 -21.29
N ALA A 795 -4.02 -11.32 -21.49
CA ALA A 795 -2.96 -11.93 -20.69
C ALA A 795 -2.42 -10.95 -19.64
N SER A 796 -1.92 -11.48 -18.54
CA SER A 796 -1.64 -10.75 -17.31
C SER A 796 -0.67 -9.59 -17.46
N GLU A 797 0.31 -9.66 -18.36
CA GLU A 797 1.35 -8.61 -18.51
C GLU A 797 1.02 -7.59 -19.61
N GLY A 798 -0.25 -7.26 -19.79
CA GLY A 798 -0.65 -6.16 -20.67
C GLY A 798 -0.83 -6.54 -22.15
N GLN A 799 -0.85 -7.84 -22.47
CA GLN A 799 -1.06 -8.32 -23.83
C GLN A 799 -2.55 -8.62 -24.07
N VAL A 800 -3.08 -8.12 -25.16
CA VAL A 800 -4.48 -8.30 -25.56
C VAL A 800 -4.52 -8.80 -26.99
N TYR A 801 -5.31 -9.84 -27.23
CA TYR A 801 -5.38 -10.53 -28.51
C TYR A 801 -6.81 -10.60 -29.01
N CYS A 802 -6.99 -10.46 -30.31
CA CYS A 802 -8.12 -11.05 -31.03
C CYS A 802 -7.58 -12.24 -31.82
N LEU A 803 -8.04 -13.44 -31.49
CA LEU A 803 -7.64 -14.70 -32.14
C LEU A 803 -8.77 -15.20 -33.04
N ASP A 804 -8.40 -15.79 -34.18
CA ASP A 804 -9.30 -16.61 -34.98
C ASP A 804 -9.66 -17.87 -34.16
N PRO A 805 -10.95 -18.14 -33.87
CA PRO A 805 -11.33 -19.29 -33.04
C PRO A 805 -10.99 -20.65 -33.69
N ALA A 806 -10.94 -20.75 -35.02
CA ALA A 806 -10.67 -22.01 -35.71
C ALA A 806 -9.17 -22.35 -35.73
N THR A 807 -8.29 -21.36 -35.90
CA THR A 807 -6.84 -21.59 -36.08
C THR A 807 -6.00 -21.18 -34.87
N GLY A 808 -6.49 -20.28 -34.02
CA GLY A 808 -5.71 -19.66 -32.95
C GLY A 808 -4.70 -18.62 -33.44
N GLU A 809 -4.73 -18.26 -34.72
CA GLU A 809 -3.90 -17.19 -35.28
C GLU A 809 -4.42 -15.82 -34.83
N ALA A 810 -3.51 -14.89 -34.59
CA ALA A 810 -3.87 -13.57 -34.11
C ALA A 810 -4.34 -12.70 -35.28
N GLU A 811 -5.60 -12.26 -35.24
CA GLU A 811 -6.10 -11.21 -36.13
C GLU A 811 -5.45 -9.87 -35.80
N TRP A 812 -5.20 -9.60 -34.52
CA TRP A 812 -4.38 -8.49 -34.05
C TRP A 812 -3.91 -8.74 -32.61
N THR A 813 -2.81 -8.08 -32.24
CA THR A 813 -2.23 -8.11 -30.90
C THR A 813 -1.90 -6.70 -30.43
N LEU A 814 -2.43 -6.32 -29.27
CA LEU A 814 -2.11 -5.09 -28.58
C LEU A 814 -1.19 -5.41 -27.39
N ASP A 815 -0.08 -4.71 -27.32
CA ASP A 815 0.88 -4.79 -26.22
C ASP A 815 0.87 -3.44 -25.50
N LEU A 816 0.24 -3.40 -24.33
CA LEU A 816 0.20 -2.20 -23.47
C LEU A 816 1.54 -1.94 -22.75
N GLY A 817 2.50 -2.87 -22.83
CA GLY A 817 3.79 -2.87 -22.12
C GLY A 817 4.99 -2.31 -22.89
N LYS A 818 4.94 -2.26 -24.24
CA LYS A 818 5.99 -1.67 -25.10
C LYS A 818 6.05 -0.13 -25.00
N GLY A 819 6.53 0.36 -23.86
CA GLY A 819 6.70 1.79 -23.58
C GLY A 819 7.21 2.15 -22.17
N GLN A 820 7.62 1.15 -21.36
CA GLN A 820 7.85 1.19 -19.89
C GLN A 820 6.57 1.11 -19.03
N LYS A 821 6.51 0.01 -18.25
CA LYS A 821 5.67 -0.26 -17.05
C LYS A 821 4.34 -0.94 -17.37
N ASP A 822 4.39 -2.28 -17.38
CA ASP A 822 3.31 -3.17 -17.82
C ASP A 822 2.11 -3.14 -16.85
N PRO A 823 0.90 -2.82 -17.31
CA PRO A 823 -0.31 -2.96 -16.50
C PRO A 823 -0.61 -4.44 -16.28
N THR A 824 -0.93 -4.83 -15.04
CA THR A 824 -1.35 -6.21 -14.78
C THR A 824 -2.83 -6.37 -15.09
N LEU A 825 -3.22 -7.32 -15.95
CA LEU A 825 -4.60 -7.47 -16.40
C LEU A 825 -5.24 -8.72 -15.80
N PHE A 826 -6.24 -8.53 -14.94
CA PHE A 826 -7.00 -9.62 -14.31
C PHE A 826 -8.48 -9.66 -14.72
N SER A 827 -9.02 -8.53 -15.15
CA SER A 827 -10.42 -8.43 -15.55
C SER A 827 -10.66 -9.17 -16.86
N SER A 828 -11.74 -9.95 -16.93
CA SER A 828 -12.18 -10.54 -18.20
C SER A 828 -12.69 -9.45 -19.14
N PRO A 829 -12.38 -9.49 -20.44
CA PRO A 829 -12.86 -8.51 -21.40
C PRO A 829 -14.38 -8.61 -21.58
N ALA A 830 -15.05 -7.45 -21.66
CA ALA A 830 -16.43 -7.35 -22.07
C ALA A 830 -16.51 -6.75 -23.47
N VAL A 831 -17.28 -7.37 -24.37
CA VAL A 831 -17.36 -6.97 -25.78
C VAL A 831 -18.75 -6.39 -26.07
N ALA A 832 -18.78 -5.20 -26.65
CA ALA A 832 -19.99 -4.56 -27.16
C ALA A 832 -19.86 -4.30 -28.66
N VAL A 833 -20.89 -4.68 -29.41
CA VAL A 833 -20.94 -4.49 -30.86
C VAL A 833 -21.95 -3.39 -31.20
N SER A 834 -21.54 -2.42 -32.02
CA SER A 834 -22.44 -1.43 -32.62
C SER A 834 -22.28 -1.40 -34.13
N ARG A 835 -23.39 -1.21 -34.86
CA ARG A 835 -23.35 -0.98 -36.31
C ARG A 835 -23.40 0.52 -36.57
N GLU A 836 -22.38 1.03 -37.22
CA GLU A 836 -22.22 2.43 -37.60
C GLU A 836 -22.16 2.55 -39.13
N ALA A 837 -22.12 3.78 -39.66
CA ALA A 837 -22.22 4.01 -41.11
C ALA A 837 -21.01 3.47 -41.90
N ASP A 838 -19.88 3.35 -41.24
CA ASP A 838 -18.56 2.93 -41.74
C ASP A 838 -18.23 1.46 -41.44
N GLY A 839 -19.06 0.75 -40.66
CA GLY A 839 -18.87 -0.68 -40.42
C GLY A 839 -19.47 -1.19 -39.12
N GLU A 840 -19.04 -2.38 -38.72
CA GLU A 840 -19.37 -2.96 -37.41
C GLU A 840 -18.22 -2.68 -36.43
N HIS A 841 -18.52 -1.95 -35.37
CA HIS A 841 -17.58 -1.50 -34.35
C HIS A 841 -17.65 -2.42 -33.15
N ARG A 842 -16.53 -3.06 -32.84
CA ARG A 842 -16.36 -4.00 -31.74
C ARG A 842 -15.55 -3.30 -30.66
N ARG A 843 -16.19 -2.98 -29.53
CA ARG A 843 -15.56 -2.30 -28.40
C ARG A 843 -15.31 -3.31 -27.29
N VAL A 844 -14.04 -3.51 -26.96
CA VAL A 844 -13.56 -4.45 -25.93
C VAL A 844 -13.14 -3.64 -24.71
N TYR A 845 -13.80 -3.87 -23.58
CA TYR A 845 -13.55 -3.18 -22.32
C TYR A 845 -12.85 -4.10 -21.33
N PHE A 846 -11.80 -3.61 -20.67
CA PHE A 846 -11.10 -4.36 -19.61
C PHE A 846 -10.39 -3.39 -18.66
N GLY A 847 -10.30 -3.78 -17.40
CA GLY A 847 -9.58 -3.08 -16.35
C GLY A 847 -8.12 -3.51 -16.22
N SER A 848 -7.33 -2.65 -15.59
CA SER A 848 -5.95 -2.95 -15.18
C SER A 848 -5.72 -2.76 -13.68
N GLY A 849 -4.84 -3.63 -13.17
CA GLY A 849 -4.20 -3.60 -11.85
C GLY A 849 -2.75 -3.12 -11.91
N PHE A 850 -2.06 -3.16 -10.78
CA PHE A 850 -0.98 -2.23 -10.48
C PHE A 850 0.27 -2.83 -9.76
N ASN A 851 1.44 -2.18 -9.86
CA ASN A 851 2.75 -2.54 -9.30
C ASN A 851 3.42 -1.42 -8.43
N PHE A 852 3.13 -1.31 -7.12
CA PHE A 852 3.65 -0.37 -6.07
C PHE A 852 3.78 1.19 -6.25
N PHE A 853 3.86 1.77 -7.46
CA PHE A 853 3.99 3.21 -7.81
C PHE A 853 2.97 3.99 -8.75
N ARG A 854 1.77 3.52 -9.14
CA ARG A 854 0.87 4.06 -10.20
C ARG A 854 -0.59 3.58 -10.02
N ARG A 855 -1.44 3.89 -11.00
CA ARG A 855 -2.91 3.80 -10.96
C ARG A 855 -3.41 2.90 -12.10
N GLY A 856 -4.32 1.98 -11.81
CA GLY A 856 -5.03 1.18 -12.82
C GLY A 856 -5.99 2.03 -13.67
N ALA A 857 -6.50 1.46 -14.75
CA ALA A 857 -7.42 2.13 -15.65
C ALA A 857 -8.41 1.15 -16.28
N LEU A 858 -9.55 1.67 -16.75
CA LEU A 858 -10.45 0.96 -17.64
C LEU A 858 -10.10 1.35 -19.08
N TYR A 859 -9.74 0.37 -19.89
CA TYR A 859 -9.45 0.53 -21.31
C TYR A 859 -10.67 0.18 -22.17
N CYS A 860 -10.72 0.81 -23.35
CA CYS A 860 -11.60 0.47 -24.45
C CYS A 860 -10.73 0.29 -25.69
N VAL A 861 -10.75 -0.90 -26.28
CA VAL A 861 -10.15 -1.18 -27.58
C VAL A 861 -11.26 -1.28 -28.60
N GLU A 862 -11.20 -0.44 -29.63
CA GLU A 862 -12.18 -0.41 -30.71
C GLU A 862 -11.58 -0.99 -31.99
N ASP A 863 -12.28 -1.98 -32.52
CA ASP A 863 -11.92 -2.79 -33.67
C ASP A 863 -13.05 -2.70 -34.70
N VAL A 864 -12.77 -2.10 -35.85
CA VAL A 864 -13.77 -1.77 -36.88
C VAL A 864 -13.69 -2.78 -38.03
N MET A 865 -14.82 -3.40 -38.36
CA MET A 865 -14.95 -4.31 -39.50
C MET A 865 -15.63 -3.60 -40.67
N GLU A 866 -14.89 -3.37 -41.75
CA GLU A 866 -15.36 -2.70 -42.98
C GLU A 866 -16.47 -3.49 -43.72
N ARG A 867 -16.63 -4.79 -43.43
CA ARG A 867 -17.74 -5.60 -43.97
C ARG A 867 -18.47 -6.31 -42.84
N PRO A 868 -19.81 -6.22 -42.78
CA PRO A 868 -20.58 -6.97 -41.80
C PRO A 868 -20.36 -8.45 -42.03
N ILE A 869 -20.19 -9.20 -40.95
CA ILE A 869 -20.01 -10.63 -41.04
C ILE A 869 -21.35 -11.22 -41.49
N THR A 870 -21.40 -11.63 -42.75
CA THR A 870 -22.55 -12.32 -43.32
C THR A 870 -22.39 -13.80 -43.01
N ALA A 871 -23.40 -14.40 -42.39
CA ALA A 871 -23.44 -15.84 -42.17
C ALA A 871 -23.23 -16.54 -43.51
N LYS A 872 -22.12 -17.27 -43.64
CA LYS A 872 -21.86 -18.18 -44.76
C LYS A 872 -22.09 -19.61 -44.31
#